data_AF-A0A8H8IY33-F1
#
_entry.id   AF-A0A8H8IY33-F1
#
_cell.length_a   1.000
_cell.length_b   1.000
_cell.length_c   1.000
_cell.angle_alpha   90.00
_cell.angle_beta   90.00
_cell.angle_gamma   90.00
#
_symmetry.space_group_name_H-M   'P 1'
#
loop_
_entity.id
_entity.type
_entity.pdbx_description
1 polymer ?
#
loop_
_entity_poly.entity_id
_entity_poly.type
_entity_poly.pdbx_seq_one_letter_code
_entity_poly.pdbx_strand_id
1 'polypeptide(L)'
;MKLKAGETAVEILRSLQKLAWKSQASQAVTVLLVTKLSLGVLYRSSSDVVAAFSPLAQLLFIELLKLGISAAWWTCERNVTSPGERYIQLEDGDQPIPSPMPGSRTDLDVEEAAANEVPAASPIPPLALLAPLVGIAVLNCALGFLGVEAQRLAVPGALHIFSLSTPLFCAMLLHALPKRQFSAQTWNSLLFQATGLVLIQCGVGVSSIRSSRAVVLIGRAFMQAVFLYWMDYTYKATDYPISLLNMILWGTSSVVYLAAFVLFNLGDLLSFNVSLFAVAAIILSAIEGTAITFVLKHYDAVVVGVTSYSVSWTISLISIFIGLMNHSVVVIIGLCVAFYGLGMFAAERVFAPQEQEQTEQLQEQDVSNDEPSLRTAILLGIIAVSAFIFTMAISSQPTGKGLHSPEPTAWFDFASLPPSQSKAWCPRRPLTKLSGRKQKQSSRTSSAFDNILLVVFFSHARYDTNLPYHLEMYQDYFPNIVYVGPQTREDEGHKGVYDVLVDGFKSDEDLNGDWYKMAGRMAHHMLFTAMKEHPCYDGYLWAPFDTFLNVPRLMQFRQDTIWWHSPLKDIITYVDNPANKNITHHAPPGTVQPGSAKDLIANFKHWGKDWWWGEPHVGLSVCMPAFERVSASKRSSLRKVTNGELRMIGGSADTLYLPGYLRESFLETLDPFLNTDCFLEIAVPTAVHLARPPTQKISFIDHWWIWEEPLNATFVRNQWNNGYEVDTFHKYIFGAKDENGHFRGDETQITAVQDLLAESFRRQGMA
;
A
#
# COMPACT_ATOMS: atom_id res chain seq x y z
N MET A 1 3.69 -26.20 36.81
CA MET A 1 2.45 -25.65 36.20
C MET A 1 2.50 -25.60 34.67
N LYS A 2 3.44 -24.87 34.02
CA LYS A 2 3.47 -24.69 32.56
C LYS A 2 3.37 -25.99 31.71
N LEU A 3 3.99 -27.10 32.14
CA LEU A 3 3.96 -28.37 31.40
C LEU A 3 2.55 -28.96 31.22
N LYS A 4 1.72 -29.05 32.28
CA LYS A 4 0.36 -29.60 32.21
C LYS A 4 -0.58 -28.85 31.25
N ALA A 5 -0.36 -27.55 31.08
CA ALA A 5 -1.12 -26.75 30.11
C ALA A 5 -0.80 -27.14 28.66
N GLY A 6 0.45 -27.54 28.38
CA GLY A 6 0.86 -28.06 27.07
C GLY A 6 0.23 -29.42 26.76
N GLU A 7 0.23 -30.34 27.72
CA GLU A 7 -0.38 -31.68 27.58
C GLU A 7 -1.88 -31.58 27.25
N THR A 8 -2.61 -30.75 28.00
CA THR A 8 -4.05 -30.52 27.77
C THR A 8 -4.32 -29.90 26.40
N ALA A 9 -3.49 -28.94 25.95
CA ALA A 9 -3.62 -28.34 24.62
C ALA A 9 -3.35 -29.34 23.48
N VAL A 10 -2.37 -30.24 23.64
CA VAL A 10 -2.06 -31.29 22.66
C VAL A 10 -3.18 -32.34 22.58
N GLU A 11 -3.79 -32.70 23.71
CA GLU A 11 -4.91 -33.65 23.76
C GLU A 11 -6.18 -33.07 23.11
N ILE A 12 -6.45 -31.77 23.34
CA ILE A 12 -7.49 -31.03 22.61
C ILE A 12 -7.19 -31.00 21.11
N LEU A 13 -5.94 -30.72 20.70
CA LEU A 13 -5.56 -30.73 19.27
C LEU A 13 -5.78 -32.10 18.63
N ARG A 14 -5.38 -33.20 19.27
CA ARG A 14 -5.62 -34.58 18.77
C ARG A 14 -7.11 -34.90 18.68
N SER A 15 -7.90 -34.42 19.62
CA SER A 15 -9.35 -34.63 19.65
C SER A 15 -10.04 -33.88 18.50
N LEU A 16 -9.65 -32.62 18.28
CA LEU A 16 -10.08 -31.83 17.12
C LEU A 16 -9.61 -32.43 15.80
N GLN A 17 -8.38 -32.96 15.72
CA GLN A 17 -7.87 -33.65 14.52
C GLN A 17 -8.68 -34.91 14.21
N LYS A 18 -9.05 -35.71 15.21
CA LYS A 18 -9.94 -36.87 15.06
C LYS A 18 -11.36 -36.49 14.65
N LEU A 19 -11.87 -35.34 15.10
CA LEU A 19 -13.16 -34.80 14.65
C LEU A 19 -13.10 -34.34 13.19
N ALA A 20 -12.08 -33.54 12.85
CA ALA A 20 -11.89 -32.96 11.52
C ALA A 20 -11.79 -34.00 10.41
N TRP A 21 -11.27 -35.18 10.71
CA TRP A 21 -11.12 -36.29 9.77
C TRP A 21 -12.36 -37.20 9.63
N LYS A 22 -13.39 -37.04 10.47
CA LYS A 22 -14.52 -38.00 10.55
C LYS A 22 -15.59 -37.83 9.48
N SER A 23 -15.57 -36.73 8.71
CA SER A 23 -16.47 -36.50 7.57
C SER A 23 -15.75 -35.75 6.44
N GLN A 24 -16.19 -35.91 5.19
CA GLN A 24 -15.66 -35.13 4.07
C GLN A 24 -15.92 -33.63 4.25
N ALA A 25 -17.06 -33.25 4.83
CA ALA A 25 -17.44 -31.86 5.11
C ALA A 25 -16.48 -31.19 6.12
N SER A 26 -16.12 -31.88 7.20
CA SER A 26 -15.16 -31.37 8.18
C SER A 26 -13.72 -31.30 7.63
N GLN A 27 -13.36 -32.18 6.69
CA GLN A 27 -12.10 -32.09 5.95
C GLN A 27 -12.07 -30.83 5.07
N ALA A 28 -13.16 -30.53 4.35
CA ALA A 28 -13.25 -29.36 3.48
C ALA A 28 -13.23 -28.02 4.25
N VAL A 29 -13.91 -27.93 5.41
CA VAL A 29 -13.78 -26.76 6.31
C VAL A 29 -12.34 -26.62 6.81
N THR A 30 -11.64 -27.72 7.07
CA THR A 30 -10.21 -27.70 7.46
C THR A 30 -9.32 -27.20 6.31
N VAL A 31 -9.53 -27.67 5.07
CA VAL A 31 -8.82 -27.18 3.88
C VAL A 31 -9.10 -25.69 3.67
N LEU A 32 -10.34 -25.24 3.81
CA LEU A 32 -10.72 -23.83 3.68
C LEU A 32 -10.01 -22.95 4.73
N LEU A 33 -9.98 -23.39 5.99
CA LEU A 33 -9.28 -22.71 7.08
C LEU A 33 -7.77 -22.62 6.83
N VAL A 34 -7.13 -23.74 6.46
CA VAL A 34 -5.68 -23.81 6.19
C VAL A 34 -5.29 -22.98 4.97
N THR A 35 -6.07 -23.01 3.90
CA THR A 35 -5.79 -22.24 2.67
C THR A 35 -5.98 -20.74 2.90
N LYS A 36 -7.05 -20.32 3.59
CA LYS A 36 -7.24 -18.91 4.01
C LYS A 36 -6.12 -18.43 4.94
N LEU A 37 -5.67 -19.26 5.89
CA LEU A 37 -4.55 -18.96 6.77
C LEU A 37 -3.24 -18.82 5.98
N SER A 38 -2.99 -19.75 5.06
CA SER A 38 -1.85 -19.72 4.14
C SER A 38 -1.85 -18.48 3.27
N LEU A 39 -3.01 -18.05 2.73
CA LEU A 39 -3.15 -16.77 2.01
C LEU A 39 -2.81 -15.59 2.91
N GLY A 40 -3.40 -15.51 4.10
CA GLY A 40 -3.16 -14.41 5.02
C GLY A 40 -1.70 -14.28 5.49
N VAL A 41 -1.01 -15.41 5.67
CA VAL A 41 0.42 -15.46 6.02
C VAL A 41 1.31 -15.19 4.81
N LEU A 42 1.07 -15.87 3.66
CA LEU A 42 1.78 -15.64 2.40
C LEU A 42 1.73 -14.16 2.08
N TYR A 43 0.53 -13.63 1.82
CA TYR A 43 0.34 -12.26 1.40
C TYR A 43 1.01 -11.27 2.39
N ARG A 44 0.93 -11.49 3.71
CA ARG A 44 1.56 -10.60 4.72
C ARG A 44 3.10 -10.54 4.63
N SER A 45 3.73 -11.52 3.98
CA SER A 45 5.19 -11.56 3.81
C SER A 45 5.73 -10.91 2.53
N SER A 46 4.88 -10.33 1.67
CA SER A 46 5.34 -9.43 0.59
C SER A 46 5.37 -7.98 1.05
N SER A 47 6.55 -7.35 1.06
CA SER A 47 6.68 -5.89 1.15
C SER A 47 6.33 -5.19 -0.16
N ASP A 48 6.76 -5.75 -1.31
CA ASP A 48 6.69 -5.05 -2.61
C ASP A 48 6.25 -5.94 -3.80
N VAL A 49 6.45 -7.27 -3.72
CA VAL A 49 6.60 -8.15 -4.91
C VAL A 49 5.27 -8.63 -5.54
N VAL A 50 4.13 -8.15 -5.04
CA VAL A 50 2.79 -8.44 -5.61
C VAL A 50 2.41 -7.43 -6.69
N ALA A 51 2.83 -6.17 -6.56
CA ALA A 51 2.44 -5.05 -7.42
C ALA A 51 2.89 -5.19 -8.90
N ALA A 52 3.81 -6.13 -9.18
CA ALA A 52 4.30 -6.42 -10.52
C ALA A 52 3.27 -7.12 -11.43
N PHE A 53 2.21 -7.70 -10.88
CA PHE A 53 1.23 -8.47 -11.65
C PHE A 53 -0.08 -7.70 -11.87
N SER A 54 -0.58 -7.68 -13.11
CA SER A 54 -1.87 -7.05 -13.43
C SER A 54 -3.00 -7.72 -12.63
N PRO A 55 -3.79 -6.98 -11.82
CA PRO A 55 -4.86 -7.58 -11.01
C PRO A 55 -5.91 -8.32 -11.85
N LEU A 56 -6.13 -7.88 -13.09
CA LEU A 56 -7.05 -8.53 -14.03
C LEU A 56 -6.48 -9.84 -14.58
N ALA A 57 -5.15 -9.91 -14.81
CA ALA A 57 -4.49 -11.19 -15.09
C ALA A 57 -4.56 -12.13 -13.88
N GLN A 58 -4.39 -11.61 -12.66
CA GLN A 58 -4.51 -12.42 -11.43
C GLN A 58 -5.90 -13.08 -11.33
N LEU A 59 -6.98 -12.31 -11.54
CA LEU A 59 -8.35 -12.83 -11.54
C LEU A 59 -8.59 -13.88 -12.64
N LEU A 60 -8.11 -13.62 -13.87
CA LEU A 60 -8.20 -14.57 -14.98
C LEU A 60 -7.49 -15.90 -14.66
N PHE A 61 -6.23 -15.86 -14.19
CA PHE A 61 -5.49 -17.08 -13.85
C PHE A 61 -6.08 -17.82 -12.64
N ILE A 62 -6.71 -17.11 -11.69
CA ILE A 62 -7.46 -17.73 -10.58
C ILE A 62 -8.65 -18.53 -11.13
N GLU A 63 -9.50 -17.96 -12.00
CA GLU A 63 -10.66 -18.69 -12.53
C GLU A 63 -10.26 -19.86 -13.44
N LEU A 64 -9.24 -19.68 -14.31
CA LEU A 64 -8.71 -20.75 -15.15
C LEU A 64 -8.17 -21.92 -14.30
N LEU A 65 -7.55 -21.64 -13.16
CA LEU A 65 -7.06 -22.67 -12.26
C LEU A 65 -8.20 -23.36 -11.48
N LYS A 66 -9.21 -22.63 -11.01
CA LYS A 66 -10.42 -23.25 -10.43
C LYS A 66 -11.12 -24.18 -11.43
N LEU A 67 -11.22 -23.75 -12.70
CA LEU A 67 -11.76 -24.54 -13.80
C LEU A 67 -10.94 -25.81 -14.02
N GLY A 68 -9.61 -25.71 -14.06
CA GLY A 68 -8.71 -26.86 -14.20
C GLY A 68 -8.83 -27.87 -13.06
N ILE A 69 -8.86 -27.39 -11.80
CA ILE A 69 -9.07 -28.23 -10.61
C ILE A 69 -10.44 -28.94 -10.70
N SER A 70 -11.49 -28.22 -11.09
CA SER A 70 -12.85 -28.77 -11.17
C SER A 70 -13.01 -29.78 -12.30
N ALA A 71 -12.34 -29.57 -13.44
CA ALA A 71 -12.32 -30.52 -14.55
C ALA A 71 -11.53 -31.80 -14.24
N ALA A 72 -10.42 -31.69 -13.51
CA ALA A 72 -9.67 -32.84 -13.01
C ALA A 72 -10.54 -33.67 -12.04
N TRP A 73 -11.20 -33.00 -11.09
CA TRP A 73 -12.11 -33.62 -10.13
C TRP A 73 -13.31 -34.31 -10.80
N TRP A 74 -13.99 -33.65 -11.75
CA TRP A 74 -15.06 -34.26 -12.56
C TRP A 74 -14.58 -35.51 -13.31
N THR A 75 -13.36 -35.48 -13.84
CA THR A 75 -12.75 -36.64 -14.52
C THR A 75 -12.51 -37.79 -13.54
N CYS A 76 -12.02 -37.51 -12.33
CA CYS A 76 -11.87 -38.51 -11.27
C CYS A 76 -13.22 -39.12 -10.85
N GLU A 77 -14.26 -38.30 -10.64
CA GLU A 77 -15.59 -38.78 -10.27
C GLU A 77 -16.17 -39.73 -11.32
N ARG A 78 -16.09 -39.38 -12.61
CA ARG A 78 -16.58 -40.25 -13.70
C ARG A 78 -15.78 -41.55 -13.85
N ASN A 79 -14.47 -41.52 -13.58
CA ASN A 79 -13.62 -42.70 -13.64
C ASN A 79 -13.90 -43.67 -12.49
N VAL A 80 -14.21 -43.17 -11.28
CA VAL A 80 -14.65 -44.01 -10.15
C VAL A 80 -16.04 -44.58 -10.41
N THR A 81 -16.98 -43.80 -10.94
CA THR A 81 -18.31 -44.31 -11.31
C THR A 81 -18.33 -45.07 -12.64
N SER A 82 -17.32 -45.91 -12.91
CA SER A 82 -17.34 -46.78 -14.08
C SER A 82 -18.49 -47.81 -13.96
N PRO A 83 -19.15 -48.22 -15.06
CA PRO A 83 -20.33 -49.09 -14.98
C PRO A 83 -20.11 -50.43 -14.27
N GLY A 84 -18.88 -50.96 -14.27
CA GLY A 84 -18.57 -52.27 -13.69
C GLY A 84 -18.80 -52.36 -12.17
N GLU A 85 -18.44 -51.32 -11.41
CA GLU A 85 -18.55 -51.38 -9.94
C GLU A 85 -20.01 -51.31 -9.45
N ARG A 86 -20.94 -50.79 -10.25
CA ARG A 86 -22.38 -50.82 -9.93
C ARG A 86 -23.00 -52.22 -10.04
N TYR A 87 -22.41 -53.13 -10.80
CA TYR A 87 -22.87 -54.52 -10.86
C TYR A 87 -22.35 -55.32 -9.65
N ILE A 88 -21.10 -55.10 -9.24
CA ILE A 88 -20.50 -55.82 -8.10
C ILE A 88 -21.27 -55.58 -6.79
N GLN A 89 -21.74 -54.34 -6.54
CA GLN A 89 -22.58 -54.02 -5.37
C GLN A 89 -24.01 -54.61 -5.42
N LEU A 90 -24.40 -55.26 -6.53
CA LEU A 90 -25.64 -56.04 -6.64
C LEU A 90 -25.42 -57.56 -6.57
N GLU A 91 -24.17 -58.05 -6.73
CA GLU A 91 -23.84 -59.48 -6.59
C GLU A 91 -23.41 -59.86 -5.15
N ASP A 92 -22.71 -58.97 -4.42
CA ASP A 92 -22.31 -59.20 -3.00
C ASP A 92 -23.50 -59.09 -2.00
N GLY A 93 -24.74 -59.11 -2.51
CA GLY A 93 -25.99 -59.04 -1.75
C GLY A 93 -26.40 -60.36 -1.09
N ASP A 94 -25.47 -61.03 -0.41
CA ASP A 94 -25.64 -62.39 0.14
C ASP A 94 -26.53 -62.41 1.41
N GLN A 95 -27.77 -61.94 1.28
CA GLN A 95 -28.83 -62.21 2.26
C GLN A 95 -29.43 -63.61 1.99
N PRO A 96 -29.52 -64.48 3.02
CA PRO A 96 -30.07 -65.82 2.84
C PRO A 96 -31.56 -65.74 2.48
N ILE A 97 -31.87 -66.08 1.23
CA ILE A 97 -33.24 -66.11 0.69
C ILE A 97 -34.13 -66.98 1.59
N PRO A 98 -35.24 -66.44 2.16
CA PRO A 98 -36.18 -67.23 2.94
C PRO A 98 -36.75 -68.38 2.09
N SER A 99 -36.67 -69.61 2.61
CA SER A 99 -37.05 -70.80 1.83
C SER A 99 -38.51 -70.74 1.37
N PRO A 100 -38.80 -70.99 0.07
CA PRO A 100 -40.15 -70.84 -0.45
C PRO A 100 -41.09 -71.91 0.11
N MET A 101 -42.23 -71.46 0.66
CA MET A 101 -43.35 -72.33 1.00
C MET A 101 -43.97 -72.91 -0.28
N PRO A 102 -44.22 -74.23 -0.38
CA PRO A 102 -44.81 -74.83 -1.57
C PRO A 102 -46.32 -74.53 -1.65
N GLY A 103 -46.74 -73.59 -2.49
CA GLY A 103 -48.14 -73.19 -2.65
C GLY A 103 -48.49 -72.70 -4.05
N SER A 104 -49.59 -73.25 -4.59
CA SER A 104 -50.33 -72.79 -5.79
C SER A 104 -49.51 -72.28 -6.99
N ARG A 105 -49.23 -73.20 -7.91
CA ARG A 105 -48.99 -72.89 -9.32
C ARG A 105 -50.22 -72.21 -9.94
N THR A 106 -50.05 -71.02 -10.51
CA THR A 106 -50.96 -70.43 -11.50
C THR A 106 -50.12 -69.88 -12.63
N ASP A 107 -50.20 -70.52 -13.79
CA ASP A 107 -49.53 -70.08 -15.01
C ASP A 107 -50.22 -68.79 -15.52
N LEU A 108 -49.49 -67.66 -15.60
CA LEU A 108 -49.96 -66.39 -16.14
C LEU A 108 -48.81 -65.67 -16.85
N ASP A 109 -48.96 -65.55 -18.17
CA ASP A 109 -48.32 -64.66 -19.14
C ASP A 109 -46.95 -64.03 -18.81
N VAL A 110 -45.93 -64.49 -19.54
CA VAL A 110 -44.65 -63.81 -19.67
C VAL A 110 -44.84 -62.57 -20.55
N GLU A 111 -45.26 -61.46 -19.96
CA GLU A 111 -45.18 -60.16 -20.62
C GLU A 111 -43.70 -59.76 -20.72
N GLU A 112 -43.22 -59.62 -21.95
CA GLU A 112 -41.82 -59.34 -22.27
C GLU A 112 -41.48 -57.89 -21.86
N ALA A 113 -41.12 -57.72 -20.59
CA ALA A 113 -40.78 -56.45 -19.98
C ALA A 113 -39.55 -55.84 -20.68
N ALA A 114 -39.83 -55.05 -21.71
CA ALA A 114 -38.83 -54.37 -22.53
C ALA A 114 -37.82 -53.66 -21.63
N ALA A 115 -36.53 -53.89 -21.90
CA ALA A 115 -35.45 -53.24 -21.18
C ALA A 115 -35.56 -51.72 -21.38
N ASN A 116 -36.15 -51.04 -20.40
CA ASN A 116 -36.12 -49.59 -20.32
C ASN A 116 -34.67 -49.18 -20.03
N GLU A 117 -33.88 -49.05 -21.10
CA GLU A 117 -32.61 -48.34 -21.08
C GLU A 117 -32.90 -46.94 -20.56
N VAL A 118 -32.63 -46.72 -19.26
CA VAL A 118 -32.81 -45.42 -18.61
C VAL A 118 -31.95 -44.43 -19.41
N PRO A 119 -32.56 -43.49 -20.16
CA PRO A 119 -31.85 -42.77 -21.19
C PRO A 119 -30.70 -42.00 -20.56
N ALA A 120 -29.48 -42.27 -21.02
CA ALA A 120 -28.25 -41.79 -20.41
C ALA A 120 -28.31 -40.26 -20.23
N ALA A 121 -28.57 -39.83 -19.00
CA ALA A 121 -29.06 -38.48 -18.74
C ALA A 121 -28.08 -37.42 -19.28
N SER A 122 -28.62 -36.42 -19.95
CA SER A 122 -27.84 -35.34 -20.57
C SER A 122 -26.79 -34.80 -19.58
N PRO A 123 -25.49 -34.85 -19.91
CA PRO A 123 -24.45 -34.29 -19.05
C PRO A 123 -24.49 -32.75 -19.02
N ILE A 124 -25.33 -32.13 -19.85
CA ILE A 124 -25.63 -30.70 -19.85
C ILE A 124 -26.89 -30.50 -18.99
N PRO A 125 -26.84 -29.70 -17.90
CA PRO A 125 -28.02 -29.35 -17.12
C PRO A 125 -29.09 -28.60 -17.92
N PRO A 126 -30.37 -28.65 -17.50
CA PRO A 126 -31.43 -27.89 -18.15
C PRO A 126 -31.15 -26.38 -18.10
N LEU A 127 -31.65 -25.65 -19.11
CA LEU A 127 -31.45 -24.21 -19.25
C LEU A 127 -31.86 -23.40 -18.00
N ALA A 128 -32.86 -23.89 -17.26
CA ALA A 128 -33.31 -23.32 -16.00
C ALA A 128 -32.24 -23.31 -14.89
N LEU A 129 -31.26 -24.23 -14.91
CA LEU A 129 -30.10 -24.23 -14.00
C LEU A 129 -28.92 -23.43 -14.58
N LEU A 130 -28.75 -23.41 -15.90
CA LEU A 130 -27.69 -22.62 -16.54
C LEU A 130 -27.87 -21.12 -16.28
N ALA A 131 -29.11 -20.61 -16.28
CA ALA A 131 -29.42 -19.20 -16.03
C ALA A 131 -28.90 -18.67 -14.67
N PRO A 132 -29.21 -19.28 -13.49
CA PRO A 132 -28.65 -18.83 -12.22
C PRO A 132 -27.13 -19.02 -12.14
N LEU A 133 -26.56 -20.10 -12.70
CA LEU A 133 -25.10 -20.28 -12.72
C LEU A 133 -24.38 -19.15 -13.51
N VAL A 134 -24.95 -18.70 -14.63
CA VAL A 134 -24.43 -17.54 -15.37
C VAL A 134 -24.60 -16.24 -14.58
N GLY A 135 -25.73 -16.05 -13.89
CA GLY A 135 -25.93 -14.90 -12.99
C GLY A 135 -24.89 -14.83 -11.86
N ILE A 136 -24.59 -15.98 -11.24
CA ILE A 136 -23.55 -16.14 -10.23
C ILE A 136 -22.16 -15.90 -10.82
N ALA A 137 -21.87 -16.35 -12.05
CA ALA A 137 -20.60 -16.07 -12.72
C ALA A 137 -20.37 -14.58 -12.97
N VAL A 138 -21.39 -13.87 -13.47
CA VAL A 138 -21.35 -12.41 -13.65
C VAL A 138 -21.17 -11.69 -12.31
N LEU A 139 -21.81 -12.18 -11.24
CA LEU A 139 -21.66 -11.65 -9.88
C LEU A 139 -20.25 -11.89 -9.30
N ASN A 140 -19.64 -13.05 -9.56
CA ASN A 140 -18.24 -13.35 -9.22
C ASN A 140 -17.28 -12.38 -9.93
N CYS A 141 -17.48 -12.13 -11.23
CA CYS A 141 -16.70 -11.14 -11.97
C CYS A 141 -16.88 -9.71 -11.43
N ALA A 142 -18.11 -9.29 -11.16
CA ALA A 142 -18.41 -8.00 -10.53
C ALA A 142 -17.74 -7.84 -9.15
N LEU A 143 -17.66 -8.92 -8.36
CA LEU A 143 -16.95 -8.95 -7.08
C LEU A 143 -15.42 -8.87 -7.22
N GLY A 144 -14.84 -9.45 -8.27
CA GLY A 144 -13.42 -9.27 -8.58
C GLY A 144 -13.08 -7.83 -8.95
N PHE A 145 -13.88 -7.20 -9.82
CA PHE A 145 -13.70 -5.78 -10.19
C PHE A 145 -13.90 -4.85 -8.97
N LEU A 146 -14.96 -5.06 -8.18
CA LEU A 146 -15.13 -4.39 -6.87
C LEU A 146 -13.96 -4.67 -5.92
N GLY A 147 -13.32 -5.83 -6.03
CA GLY A 147 -12.15 -6.20 -5.26
C GLY A 147 -10.95 -5.30 -5.56
N VAL A 148 -10.61 -5.16 -6.84
CA VAL A 148 -9.52 -4.32 -7.34
C VAL A 148 -9.78 -2.84 -7.05
N GLU A 149 -11.00 -2.34 -7.26
CA GLU A 149 -11.31 -0.94 -7.00
C GLU A 149 -11.33 -0.62 -5.49
N ALA A 150 -11.85 -1.53 -4.66
CA ALA A 150 -11.79 -1.36 -3.21
C ALA A 150 -10.33 -1.35 -2.68
N GLN A 151 -9.40 -2.07 -3.32
CA GLN A 151 -7.96 -2.02 -3.02
C GLN A 151 -7.31 -0.67 -3.35
N ARG A 152 -7.77 0.04 -4.40
CA ARG A 152 -7.36 1.43 -4.67
C ARG A 152 -7.93 2.42 -3.65
N LEU A 153 -9.14 2.18 -3.18
CA LEU A 153 -9.89 3.12 -2.34
C LEU A 153 -9.54 3.04 -0.84
N ALA A 154 -9.10 1.88 -0.32
CA ALA A 154 -8.97 1.67 1.12
C ALA A 154 -7.79 0.77 1.53
N VAL A 155 -7.19 1.09 2.67
CA VAL A 155 -6.11 0.28 3.26
C VAL A 155 -6.57 -1.15 3.59
N PRO A 156 -5.68 -2.16 3.59
CA PRO A 156 -6.08 -3.55 3.77
C PRO A 156 -6.79 -3.88 5.10
N GLY A 157 -6.44 -3.18 6.19
CA GLY A 157 -7.18 -3.28 7.46
C GLY A 157 -8.64 -2.80 7.35
N ALA A 158 -8.90 -1.73 6.58
CA ALA A 158 -10.25 -1.24 6.32
C ALA A 158 -11.06 -2.22 5.46
N LEU A 159 -10.45 -2.75 4.39
CA LEU A 159 -11.03 -3.81 3.56
C LEU A 159 -11.45 -5.00 4.42
N HIS A 160 -10.59 -5.41 5.35
CA HIS A 160 -10.89 -6.51 6.26
C HIS A 160 -12.03 -6.17 7.23
N ILE A 161 -12.04 -5.00 7.87
CA ILE A 161 -13.13 -4.58 8.79
C ILE A 161 -14.49 -4.64 8.09
N PHE A 162 -14.62 -4.11 6.87
CA PHE A 162 -15.89 -4.18 6.16
C PHE A 162 -16.24 -5.59 5.71
N SER A 163 -15.26 -6.44 5.37
CA SER A 163 -15.51 -7.87 5.12
C SER A 163 -15.99 -8.64 6.37
N LEU A 164 -15.88 -8.08 7.57
CA LEU A 164 -16.50 -8.66 8.78
C LEU A 164 -18.03 -8.57 8.75
N SER A 165 -18.63 -7.72 7.91
CA SER A 165 -20.10 -7.66 7.78
C SER A 165 -20.68 -8.80 6.92
N THR A 166 -19.87 -9.43 6.05
CA THR A 166 -20.32 -10.47 5.13
C THR A 166 -21.03 -11.65 5.81
N PRO A 167 -20.55 -12.25 6.92
CA PRO A 167 -21.23 -13.39 7.54
C PRO A 167 -22.57 -13.03 8.20
N LEU A 168 -22.68 -11.80 8.71
CA LEU A 168 -23.95 -11.27 9.23
C LEU A 168 -24.96 -11.07 8.08
N PHE A 169 -24.52 -10.51 6.95
CA PHE A 169 -25.35 -10.41 5.75
C PHE A 169 -25.74 -11.78 5.19
N CYS A 170 -24.86 -12.80 5.21
CA CYS A 170 -25.20 -14.17 4.84
C CYS A 170 -26.34 -14.73 5.72
N ALA A 171 -26.24 -14.56 7.04
CA ALA A 171 -27.29 -14.99 7.98
C ALA A 171 -28.60 -14.22 7.77
N MET A 172 -28.54 -12.90 7.49
CA MET A 172 -29.75 -12.11 7.19
C MET A 172 -30.43 -12.57 5.90
N LEU A 173 -29.68 -12.83 4.83
CA LEU A 173 -30.22 -13.31 3.55
C LEU A 173 -30.80 -14.74 3.68
N LEU A 174 -30.10 -15.63 4.38
CA LEU A 174 -30.56 -16.99 4.67
C LEU A 174 -31.76 -17.05 5.64
N HIS A 175 -32.05 -15.98 6.37
CA HIS A 175 -33.24 -15.88 7.23
C HIS A 175 -34.43 -15.19 6.53
N ALA A 176 -34.16 -14.30 5.58
CA ALA A 176 -35.18 -13.46 4.94
C ALA A 176 -35.77 -14.05 3.65
N LEU A 177 -35.07 -14.97 2.97
CA LEU A 177 -35.43 -15.43 1.62
C LEU A 177 -35.81 -16.92 1.58
N PRO A 178 -35.03 -17.86 2.15
CA PRO A 178 -35.54 -19.14 2.62
C PRO A 178 -36.00 -19.00 4.08
N LYS A 179 -36.94 -19.85 4.53
CA LYS A 179 -37.47 -19.82 5.91
C LYS A 179 -36.53 -20.45 6.95
N ARG A 180 -35.20 -20.46 6.74
CA ARG A 180 -34.27 -21.07 7.72
C ARG A 180 -34.25 -20.23 9.01
N GLN A 181 -34.39 -20.91 10.14
CA GLN A 181 -34.49 -20.28 11.45
C GLN A 181 -33.17 -20.46 12.21
N PHE A 182 -32.31 -19.45 12.17
CA PHE A 182 -31.13 -19.42 13.03
C PHE A 182 -31.54 -19.13 14.48
N SER A 183 -31.02 -19.91 15.42
CA SER A 183 -31.28 -19.68 16.84
C SER A 183 -30.68 -18.34 17.31
N ALA A 184 -31.15 -17.85 18.46
CA ALA A 184 -30.52 -16.71 19.13
C ALA A 184 -29.04 -16.97 19.48
N GLN A 185 -28.63 -18.24 19.69
CA GLN A 185 -27.22 -18.59 19.94
C GLN A 185 -26.36 -18.37 18.68
N THR A 186 -26.84 -18.75 17.49
CA THR A 186 -26.12 -18.49 16.23
C THR A 186 -25.97 -16.99 16.00
N TRP A 187 -27.04 -16.21 16.15
CA TRP A 187 -26.98 -14.74 16.03
C TRP A 187 -25.98 -14.10 17.01
N ASN A 188 -26.04 -14.47 18.28
CA ASN A 188 -25.09 -14.01 19.29
C ASN A 188 -23.65 -14.42 18.96
N SER A 189 -23.43 -15.66 18.49
CA SER A 189 -22.11 -16.18 18.13
C SER A 189 -21.44 -15.41 16.99
N LEU A 190 -22.22 -14.97 15.99
CA LEU A 190 -21.76 -14.13 14.88
C LEU A 190 -21.47 -12.71 15.34
N LEU A 191 -22.34 -12.15 16.19
CA LEU A 191 -22.17 -10.81 16.75
C LEU A 191 -20.93 -10.71 17.65
N PHE A 192 -20.66 -11.72 18.49
CA PHE A 192 -19.44 -11.78 19.29
C PHE A 192 -18.17 -11.95 18.43
N GLN A 193 -18.21 -12.79 17.38
CA GLN A 193 -17.06 -12.90 16.46
C GLN A 193 -16.77 -11.59 15.71
N ALA A 194 -17.80 -10.94 15.17
CA ALA A 194 -17.67 -9.63 14.53
C ALA A 194 -17.14 -8.57 15.51
N THR A 195 -17.71 -8.50 16.73
CA THR A 195 -17.31 -7.53 17.76
C THR A 195 -15.88 -7.76 18.24
N GLY A 196 -15.48 -9.01 18.48
CA GLY A 196 -14.11 -9.35 18.87
C GLY A 196 -13.07 -8.98 17.81
N LEU A 197 -13.40 -9.21 16.53
CA LEU A 197 -12.55 -8.82 15.40
C LEU A 197 -12.51 -7.29 15.20
N VAL A 198 -13.62 -6.58 15.40
CA VAL A 198 -13.64 -5.11 15.43
C VAL A 198 -12.77 -4.57 16.57
N LEU A 199 -12.84 -5.14 17.78
CA LEU A 199 -11.98 -4.76 18.91
C LEU A 199 -10.48 -4.99 18.60
N ILE A 200 -10.13 -6.12 17.99
CA ILE A 200 -8.76 -6.39 17.52
C ILE A 200 -8.30 -5.28 16.56
N GLN A 201 -9.10 -4.94 15.55
CA GLN A 201 -8.72 -3.93 14.55
C GLN A 201 -8.65 -2.52 15.15
N CYS A 202 -9.60 -2.14 16.03
CA CYS A 202 -9.55 -0.89 16.79
C CYS A 202 -8.26 -0.79 17.63
N GLY A 203 -7.81 -1.90 18.23
CA GLY A 203 -6.55 -1.97 18.97
C GLY A 203 -5.28 -1.87 18.11
N VAL A 204 -5.38 -1.92 16.78
CA VAL A 204 -4.29 -1.77 15.81
C VAL A 204 -4.26 -0.36 15.17
N GLY A 205 -5.28 0.47 15.38
CA GLY A 205 -5.28 1.88 14.95
C GLY A 205 -5.87 2.13 13.56
N VAL A 206 -7.18 1.93 13.42
CA VAL A 206 -7.91 2.18 12.17
C VAL A 206 -8.00 3.68 11.89
N SER A 207 -7.53 4.14 10.73
CA SER A 207 -7.62 5.54 10.31
C SER A 207 -9.03 5.93 9.85
N SER A 208 -9.33 7.24 9.82
CA SER A 208 -10.65 7.75 9.47
C SER A 208 -10.97 7.62 7.98
N ILE A 209 -11.93 6.75 7.66
CA ILE A 209 -12.36 6.47 6.28
C ILE A 209 -13.45 7.47 5.87
N ARG A 210 -13.34 8.07 4.68
CA ARG A 210 -14.40 8.93 4.12
C ARG A 210 -15.67 8.12 3.87
N SER A 211 -16.83 8.69 4.19
CA SER A 211 -18.15 8.03 4.05
C SER A 211 -18.40 7.40 2.68
N SER A 212 -18.05 8.08 1.58
CA SER A 212 -18.20 7.52 0.23
C SER A 212 -17.38 6.24 -0.01
N ARG A 213 -16.17 6.15 0.57
CA ARG A 213 -15.36 4.92 0.53
C ARG A 213 -15.97 3.82 1.39
N ALA A 214 -16.47 4.16 2.58
CA ALA A 214 -17.18 3.20 3.43
C ALA A 214 -18.40 2.58 2.74
N VAL A 215 -19.18 3.37 1.97
CA VAL A 215 -20.30 2.86 1.17
C VAL A 215 -19.84 1.81 0.14
N VAL A 216 -18.74 2.05 -0.58
CA VAL A 216 -18.18 1.06 -1.54
C VAL A 216 -17.76 -0.24 -0.84
N LEU A 217 -17.16 -0.13 0.35
CA LEU A 217 -16.71 -1.28 1.13
C LEU A 217 -17.86 -2.11 1.71
N ILE A 218 -18.91 -1.45 2.21
CA ILE A 218 -20.16 -2.11 2.64
C ILE A 218 -20.85 -2.75 1.43
N GLY A 219 -20.94 -2.05 0.30
CA GLY A 219 -21.51 -2.55 -0.94
C GLY A 219 -20.82 -3.84 -1.41
N ARG A 220 -19.48 -3.87 -1.41
CA ARG A 220 -18.71 -5.08 -1.70
C ARG A 220 -19.01 -6.22 -0.73
N ALA A 221 -19.09 -5.96 0.59
CA ALA A 221 -19.36 -6.99 1.58
C ALA A 221 -20.79 -7.57 1.47
N PHE A 222 -21.78 -6.72 1.21
CA PHE A 222 -23.15 -7.14 0.92
C PHE A 222 -23.22 -7.98 -0.37
N MET A 223 -22.59 -7.52 -1.45
CA MET A 223 -22.49 -8.28 -2.71
C MET A 223 -21.83 -9.65 -2.53
N GLN A 224 -20.80 -9.73 -1.68
CA GLN A 224 -20.12 -10.99 -1.35
C GLN A 224 -21.06 -11.96 -0.61
N ALA A 225 -21.95 -11.44 0.24
CA ALA A 225 -22.96 -12.23 0.93
C ALA A 225 -24.07 -12.70 -0.01
N VAL A 226 -24.53 -11.86 -0.95
CA VAL A 226 -25.49 -12.26 -1.99
C VAL A 226 -24.90 -13.36 -2.89
N PHE A 227 -23.62 -13.27 -3.24
CA PHE A 227 -22.92 -14.34 -3.99
C PHE A 227 -22.88 -15.66 -3.21
N LEU A 228 -22.44 -15.64 -1.94
CA LEU A 228 -22.36 -16.84 -1.12
C LEU A 228 -23.75 -17.45 -0.84
N TYR A 229 -24.78 -16.61 -0.66
CA TYR A 229 -26.18 -17.03 -0.57
C TYR A 229 -26.65 -17.73 -1.86
N TRP A 230 -26.43 -17.11 -3.03
CA TRP A 230 -26.95 -17.62 -4.29
C TRP A 230 -26.24 -18.92 -4.70
N MET A 231 -24.96 -19.06 -4.33
CA MET A 231 -24.22 -20.31 -4.38
C MET A 231 -24.81 -21.39 -3.44
N ASP A 232 -25.03 -21.10 -2.15
CA ASP A 232 -25.67 -22.04 -1.19
C ASP A 232 -26.99 -22.60 -1.75
N TYR A 233 -27.84 -21.69 -2.22
CA TYR A 233 -29.14 -22.02 -2.78
C TYR A 233 -29.03 -22.90 -4.03
N THR A 234 -28.23 -22.49 -5.01
CA THR A 234 -28.15 -23.19 -6.31
C THR A 234 -27.45 -24.55 -6.20
N TYR A 235 -26.47 -24.68 -5.31
CA TYR A 235 -25.74 -25.94 -5.11
C TYR A 235 -26.58 -26.96 -4.32
N LYS A 236 -27.47 -26.52 -3.43
CA LYS A 236 -28.41 -27.40 -2.71
C LYS A 236 -29.63 -27.78 -3.53
N ALA A 237 -30.19 -26.84 -4.30
CA ALA A 237 -31.39 -27.05 -5.10
C ALA A 237 -31.22 -28.01 -6.31
N THR A 238 -30.07 -28.69 -6.45
CA THR A 238 -29.80 -29.64 -7.55
C THR A 238 -28.89 -30.80 -7.15
N ASP A 239 -29.14 -31.97 -7.73
CA ASP A 239 -28.35 -33.19 -7.50
C ASP A 239 -27.11 -33.34 -8.41
N TYR A 240 -26.81 -32.33 -9.22
CA TYR A 240 -25.62 -32.34 -10.08
C TYR A 240 -24.34 -32.33 -9.24
N PRO A 241 -23.30 -33.10 -9.63
CA PRO A 241 -22.00 -33.08 -8.94
C PRO A 241 -21.37 -31.69 -8.88
N ILE A 242 -20.75 -31.39 -7.73
CA ILE A 242 -20.13 -30.09 -7.41
C ILE A 242 -19.12 -29.68 -8.49
N SER A 243 -18.35 -30.65 -8.99
CA SER A 243 -17.33 -30.49 -10.02
C SER A 243 -17.90 -29.97 -11.35
N LEU A 244 -19.06 -30.48 -11.79
CA LEU A 244 -19.77 -30.04 -13.01
C LEU A 244 -20.33 -28.62 -12.85
N LEU A 245 -20.98 -28.32 -11.72
CA LEU A 245 -21.48 -26.98 -11.40
C LEU A 245 -20.33 -25.96 -11.40
N ASN A 246 -19.20 -26.33 -10.79
CA ASN A 246 -17.98 -25.54 -10.78
C ASN A 246 -17.40 -25.34 -12.19
N MET A 247 -17.35 -26.36 -13.04
CA MET A 247 -16.86 -26.22 -14.42
C MET A 247 -17.68 -25.18 -15.21
N ILE A 248 -19.01 -25.20 -15.08
CA ILE A 248 -19.90 -24.22 -15.74
C ILE A 248 -19.66 -22.81 -15.19
N LEU A 249 -19.59 -22.67 -13.86
CA LEU A 249 -19.41 -21.40 -13.16
C LEU A 249 -18.05 -20.74 -13.44
N TRP A 250 -16.96 -21.50 -13.27
CA TRP A 250 -15.60 -21.00 -13.46
C TRP A 250 -15.24 -20.87 -14.94
N GLY A 251 -15.81 -21.70 -15.82
CA GLY A 251 -15.73 -21.54 -17.27
C GLY A 251 -16.35 -20.23 -17.73
N THR A 252 -17.59 -19.96 -17.30
CA THR A 252 -18.28 -18.68 -17.60
C THR A 252 -17.51 -17.47 -17.04
N SER A 253 -17.04 -17.57 -15.79
CA SER A 253 -16.23 -16.51 -15.16
C SER A 253 -14.91 -16.26 -15.91
N SER A 254 -14.23 -17.32 -16.36
CA SER A 254 -12.99 -17.24 -17.13
C SER A 254 -13.19 -16.53 -18.47
N VAL A 255 -14.29 -16.79 -19.18
CA VAL A 255 -14.61 -16.12 -20.45
C VAL A 255 -14.84 -14.61 -20.24
N VAL A 256 -15.55 -14.22 -19.17
CA VAL A 256 -15.79 -12.80 -18.84
C VAL A 256 -14.49 -12.09 -18.47
N TYR A 257 -13.63 -12.69 -17.64
CA TYR A 257 -12.32 -12.10 -17.32
C TYR A 257 -11.36 -12.10 -18.52
N LEU A 258 -11.42 -13.08 -19.41
CA LEU A 258 -10.61 -13.10 -20.64
C LEU A 258 -11.04 -11.98 -21.60
N ALA A 259 -12.34 -11.79 -21.81
CA ALA A 259 -12.86 -10.70 -22.61
C ALA A 259 -12.45 -9.33 -22.03
N ALA A 260 -12.56 -9.15 -20.71
CA ALA A 260 -12.08 -7.95 -20.03
C ALA A 260 -10.55 -7.77 -20.17
N PHE A 261 -9.77 -8.84 -19.98
CA PHE A 261 -8.31 -8.80 -20.10
C PHE A 261 -7.89 -8.35 -21.50
N VAL A 262 -8.49 -8.92 -22.55
CA VAL A 262 -8.24 -8.50 -23.94
C VAL A 262 -8.62 -7.03 -24.13
N LEU A 263 -9.81 -6.60 -23.71
CA LEU A 263 -10.28 -5.21 -23.86
C LEU A 263 -9.37 -4.18 -23.16
N PHE A 264 -8.85 -4.49 -21.97
CA PHE A 264 -7.99 -3.56 -21.22
C PHE A 264 -6.51 -3.62 -21.62
N ASN A 265 -6.04 -4.66 -22.33
CA ASN A 265 -4.62 -4.86 -22.65
C ASN A 265 -4.37 -5.00 -24.17
N LEU A 266 -5.24 -4.41 -25.01
CA LEU A 266 -5.18 -4.42 -26.49
C LEU A 266 -3.81 -4.04 -27.11
N GLY A 267 -2.96 -3.31 -26.39
CA GLY A 267 -1.61 -2.93 -26.85
C GLY A 267 -0.49 -3.89 -26.47
N ASP A 268 -0.69 -4.75 -25.46
CA ASP A 268 0.30 -5.72 -24.99
C ASP A 268 -0.38 -6.87 -24.24
N LEU A 269 -0.69 -7.94 -24.98
CA LEU A 269 -1.37 -9.14 -24.46
C LEU A 269 -0.41 -10.19 -23.89
N LEU A 270 0.91 -9.92 -23.88
CA LEU A 270 1.94 -10.95 -23.61
C LEU A 270 2.92 -10.58 -22.49
N SER A 271 3.01 -9.32 -22.03
CA SER A 271 3.87 -8.97 -20.89
C SER A 271 3.27 -9.39 -19.53
N PHE A 272 3.63 -10.60 -19.09
CA PHE A 272 3.30 -11.12 -17.76
C PHE A 272 4.54 -11.12 -16.86
N ASN A 273 4.65 -10.15 -15.94
CA ASN A 273 5.74 -10.09 -14.97
C ASN A 273 5.44 -10.97 -13.74
N VAL A 274 5.59 -12.29 -13.92
CA VAL A 274 5.18 -13.32 -12.95
C VAL A 274 6.19 -13.42 -11.79
N SER A 275 5.76 -13.09 -10.57
CA SER A 275 6.51 -13.42 -9.35
C SER A 275 6.06 -14.78 -8.78
N LEU A 276 6.99 -15.53 -8.17
CA LEU A 276 6.70 -16.79 -7.48
C LEU A 276 5.59 -16.62 -6.43
N PHE A 277 5.56 -15.44 -5.81
CA PHE A 277 4.56 -15.05 -4.82
C PHE A 277 3.17 -14.88 -5.45
N ALA A 278 3.06 -14.20 -6.61
CA ALA A 278 1.80 -14.09 -7.34
C ALA A 278 1.27 -15.47 -7.75
N VAL A 279 2.15 -16.38 -8.19
CA VAL A 279 1.78 -17.78 -8.49
C VAL A 279 1.23 -18.49 -7.25
N ALA A 280 1.91 -18.39 -6.10
CA ALA A 280 1.43 -18.99 -4.85
C ALA A 280 0.08 -18.41 -4.40
N ALA A 281 -0.13 -17.09 -4.55
CA ALA A 281 -1.39 -16.43 -4.24
C ALA A 281 -2.52 -16.87 -5.19
N ILE A 282 -2.26 -17.03 -6.48
CA ILE A 282 -3.20 -17.57 -7.48
C ILE A 282 -3.60 -19.00 -7.12
N ILE A 283 -2.62 -19.87 -6.83
CA ILE A 283 -2.86 -21.28 -6.47
C ILE A 283 -3.73 -21.39 -5.21
N LEU A 284 -3.36 -20.70 -4.14
CA LEU A 284 -4.14 -20.76 -2.90
C LEU A 284 -5.53 -20.14 -3.07
N SER A 285 -5.69 -19.06 -3.85
CA SER A 285 -7.01 -18.45 -4.10
C SER A 285 -7.94 -19.37 -4.92
N ALA A 286 -7.39 -20.16 -5.85
CA ALA A 286 -8.15 -21.16 -6.59
C ALA A 286 -8.57 -22.35 -5.70
N ILE A 287 -7.67 -22.80 -4.81
CA ILE A 287 -7.99 -23.83 -3.81
C ILE A 287 -9.04 -23.31 -2.82
N GLU A 288 -8.94 -22.06 -2.35
CA GLU A 288 -9.93 -21.43 -1.48
C GLU A 288 -11.30 -21.39 -2.16
N GLY A 289 -11.38 -20.86 -3.38
CA GLY A 289 -12.63 -20.78 -4.14
C GLY A 289 -13.29 -22.14 -4.36
N THR A 290 -12.49 -23.19 -4.61
CA THR A 290 -12.99 -24.57 -4.77
C THR A 290 -13.44 -25.19 -3.44
N ALA A 291 -12.71 -24.96 -2.34
CA ALA A 291 -13.09 -25.42 -1.01
C ALA A 291 -14.39 -24.75 -0.52
N ILE A 292 -14.61 -23.48 -0.86
CA ILE A 292 -15.87 -22.77 -0.57
C ILE A 292 -17.07 -23.52 -1.19
N THR A 293 -17.00 -23.97 -2.45
CA THR A 293 -18.17 -24.61 -3.09
C THR A 293 -18.54 -25.94 -2.44
N PHE A 294 -17.55 -26.71 -1.95
CA PHE A 294 -17.81 -27.94 -1.21
C PHE A 294 -18.43 -27.63 0.17
N VAL A 295 -17.93 -26.63 0.88
CA VAL A 295 -18.52 -26.19 2.17
C VAL A 295 -19.94 -25.65 1.97
N LEU A 296 -20.26 -25.01 0.84
CA LEU A 296 -21.62 -24.56 0.53
C LEU A 296 -22.57 -25.70 0.14
N LYS A 297 -22.09 -26.78 -0.50
CA LYS A 297 -22.92 -27.97 -0.78
C LYS A 297 -23.30 -28.73 0.49
N HIS A 298 -22.36 -28.87 1.45
CA HIS A 298 -22.51 -29.75 2.62
C HIS A 298 -22.79 -29.03 3.95
N TYR A 299 -22.50 -27.73 4.06
CA TYR A 299 -22.86 -26.88 5.19
C TYR A 299 -23.63 -25.66 4.71
N ASP A 300 -23.20 -24.42 4.99
CA ASP A 300 -23.88 -23.22 4.54
C ASP A 300 -22.96 -21.98 4.44
N ALA A 301 -23.50 -20.89 3.88
CA ALA A 301 -22.81 -19.61 3.73
C ALA A 301 -22.42 -18.93 5.05
N VAL A 302 -23.05 -19.29 6.19
CA VAL A 302 -22.67 -18.80 7.52
C VAL A 302 -21.40 -19.53 7.99
N VAL A 303 -21.28 -20.83 7.77
CA VAL A 303 -20.06 -21.62 8.07
C VAL A 303 -18.84 -21.12 7.29
N VAL A 304 -18.99 -20.78 6.00
CA VAL A 304 -17.93 -20.12 5.20
C VAL A 304 -17.51 -18.77 5.82
N GLY A 305 -18.49 -18.02 6.33
CA GLY A 305 -18.26 -16.76 7.03
C GLY A 305 -17.52 -16.92 8.37
N VAL A 306 -17.94 -17.87 9.20
CA VAL A 306 -17.30 -18.20 10.49
C VAL A 306 -15.89 -18.75 10.30
N THR A 307 -15.63 -19.52 9.25
CA THR A 307 -14.27 -19.95 8.87
C THR A 307 -13.39 -18.74 8.55
N SER A 308 -13.95 -17.72 7.90
CA SER A 308 -13.23 -16.47 7.58
C SER A 308 -12.94 -15.65 8.84
N TYR A 309 -13.90 -15.49 9.77
CA TYR A 309 -13.64 -14.91 11.09
C TYR A 309 -12.55 -15.67 11.87
N SER A 310 -12.55 -17.00 11.77
CA SER A 310 -11.64 -17.88 12.50
C SER A 310 -10.18 -17.68 12.08
N VAL A 311 -9.92 -17.57 10.77
CA VAL A 311 -8.58 -17.24 10.27
C VAL A 311 -8.13 -15.86 10.75
N SER A 312 -9.00 -14.86 10.74
CA SER A 312 -8.64 -13.50 11.13
C SER A 312 -8.12 -13.41 12.58
N TRP A 313 -8.84 -13.98 13.55
CA TRP A 313 -8.35 -13.97 14.94
C TRP A 313 -7.13 -14.89 15.13
N THR A 314 -7.05 -15.99 14.37
CA THR A 314 -5.88 -16.90 14.38
C THR A 314 -4.61 -16.19 13.91
N ILE A 315 -4.67 -15.43 12.81
CA ILE A 315 -3.54 -14.61 12.32
C ILE A 315 -3.14 -13.57 13.38
N SER A 316 -4.11 -12.87 13.98
CA SER A 316 -3.85 -11.90 15.06
C SER A 316 -3.17 -12.55 16.27
N LEU A 317 -3.60 -13.75 16.68
CA LEU A 317 -2.98 -14.49 17.78
C LEU A 317 -1.54 -14.91 17.45
N ILE A 318 -1.30 -15.48 16.27
CA ILE A 318 0.05 -15.83 15.78
C ILE A 318 0.95 -14.59 15.72
N SER A 319 0.41 -13.44 15.31
CA SER A 319 1.14 -12.16 15.26
C SER A 319 1.68 -11.72 16.61
N ILE A 320 0.91 -11.93 17.70
CA ILE A 320 1.36 -11.63 19.06
C ILE A 320 2.48 -12.59 19.47
N PHE A 321 2.33 -13.89 19.19
CA PHE A 321 3.34 -14.89 19.56
C PHE A 321 4.68 -14.72 18.82
N ILE A 322 4.69 -14.22 17.59
CA ILE A 322 5.92 -13.89 16.83
C ILE A 322 6.46 -12.49 17.20
N GLY A 323 5.72 -11.69 17.97
CA GLY A 323 6.12 -10.32 18.35
C GLY A 323 5.89 -9.27 17.26
N LEU A 324 5.13 -9.60 16.21
CA LEU A 324 4.80 -8.72 15.08
C LEU A 324 3.60 -7.78 15.35
N MET A 325 3.10 -7.72 16.59
CA MET A 325 1.99 -6.87 16.99
C MET A 325 2.07 -6.56 18.49
N ASN A 326 1.93 -5.29 18.86
CA ASN A 326 1.96 -4.86 20.26
C ASN A 326 0.75 -5.38 21.05
N HIS A 327 1.00 -5.81 22.29
CA HIS A 327 0.01 -6.44 23.17
C HIS A 327 -0.94 -5.43 23.85
N SER A 328 -1.73 -4.72 23.05
CA SER A 328 -2.81 -3.88 23.57
C SER A 328 -3.88 -4.73 24.27
N VAL A 329 -4.33 -4.30 25.45
CA VAL A 329 -5.39 -4.96 26.23
C VAL A 329 -6.68 -5.12 25.39
N VAL A 330 -6.97 -4.17 24.51
CA VAL A 330 -8.14 -4.20 23.60
C VAL A 330 -8.06 -5.38 22.63
N VAL A 331 -6.85 -5.69 22.13
CA VAL A 331 -6.62 -6.82 21.22
C VAL A 331 -6.79 -8.16 21.96
N ILE A 332 -6.29 -8.25 23.20
CA ILE A 332 -6.45 -9.46 24.02
C ILE A 332 -7.93 -9.71 24.34
N ILE A 333 -8.68 -8.67 24.72
CA ILE A 333 -10.14 -8.77 24.93
C ILE A 333 -10.84 -9.19 23.64
N GLY A 334 -10.51 -8.56 22.50
CA GLY A 334 -11.09 -8.90 21.20
C GLY A 334 -10.84 -10.35 20.77
N LEU A 335 -9.64 -10.89 21.04
CA LEU A 335 -9.31 -12.31 20.84
C LEU A 335 -10.18 -13.22 21.72
N CYS A 336 -10.34 -12.91 23.01
CA CYS A 336 -11.19 -13.69 23.91
C CYS A 336 -12.67 -13.66 23.48
N VAL A 337 -13.20 -12.51 23.07
CA VAL A 337 -14.59 -12.35 22.60
C VAL A 337 -14.80 -13.10 21.28
N ALA A 338 -13.86 -13.02 20.33
CA ALA A 338 -13.95 -13.74 19.07
C ALA A 338 -13.88 -15.27 19.27
N PHE A 339 -12.98 -15.75 20.14
CA PHE A 339 -12.88 -17.16 20.48
C PHE A 339 -14.13 -17.69 21.20
N TYR A 340 -14.72 -16.91 22.13
CA TYR A 340 -15.98 -17.25 22.78
C TYR A 340 -17.13 -17.36 21.78
N GLY A 341 -17.25 -16.41 20.84
CA GLY A 341 -18.24 -16.46 19.77
C GLY A 341 -18.09 -17.70 18.87
N LEU A 342 -16.85 -18.06 18.48
CA LEU A 342 -16.59 -19.31 17.75
C LEU A 342 -16.97 -20.55 18.58
N GLY A 343 -16.65 -20.56 19.88
CA GLY A 343 -17.00 -21.64 20.80
C GLY A 343 -18.51 -21.87 20.89
N MET A 344 -19.32 -20.81 20.96
CA MET A 344 -20.79 -20.94 20.96
C MET A 344 -21.34 -21.48 19.65
N PHE A 345 -20.81 -21.04 18.50
CA PHE A 345 -21.23 -21.52 17.17
C PHE A 345 -20.87 -23.01 16.99
N ALA A 346 -19.66 -23.40 17.37
CA ALA A 346 -19.21 -24.79 17.29
C ALA A 346 -19.98 -25.69 18.25
N ALA A 347 -20.26 -25.25 19.48
CA ALA A 347 -21.08 -25.99 20.43
C ALA A 347 -22.51 -26.20 19.89
N GLU A 348 -23.13 -25.17 19.32
CA GLU A 348 -24.45 -25.28 18.69
C GLU A 348 -24.46 -26.34 17.57
N ARG A 349 -23.50 -26.26 16.63
CA ARG A 349 -23.42 -27.20 15.51
C ARG A 349 -22.97 -28.62 15.87
N VAL A 350 -22.40 -28.84 17.06
CA VAL A 350 -21.98 -30.18 17.56
C VAL A 350 -23.04 -30.81 18.48
N PHE A 351 -23.85 -30.00 19.17
CA PHE A 351 -24.88 -30.48 20.10
C PHE A 351 -26.32 -30.26 19.61
N ALA A 352 -26.54 -29.69 18.43
CA ALA A 352 -27.85 -29.69 17.77
C ALA A 352 -28.35 -31.14 17.62
N PRO A 353 -29.58 -31.48 18.07
CA PRO A 353 -30.14 -32.81 17.90
C PRO A 353 -30.24 -33.17 16.42
N GLN A 354 -29.79 -34.38 16.06
CA GLN A 354 -29.79 -34.85 14.67
C GLN A 354 -31.21 -34.97 14.06
N GLU A 355 -32.23 -35.02 14.92
CA GLU A 355 -33.65 -34.89 14.56
C GLU A 355 -33.97 -33.57 13.86
N GLN A 356 -33.22 -32.49 14.13
CA GLN A 356 -33.43 -31.19 13.50
C GLN A 356 -32.97 -31.18 12.04
N GLU A 357 -31.86 -31.86 11.69
CA GLU A 357 -31.46 -32.05 10.28
C GLU A 357 -32.51 -32.88 9.52
N GLN A 358 -33.06 -33.94 10.14
CA GLN A 358 -34.12 -34.75 9.52
C GLN A 358 -35.42 -33.96 9.34
N THR A 359 -35.76 -33.09 10.30
CA THR A 359 -36.94 -32.22 10.22
C THR A 359 -36.79 -31.16 9.13
N GLU A 360 -35.61 -30.54 8.99
CA GLU A 360 -35.33 -29.60 7.91
C GLU A 360 -35.33 -30.30 6.53
N GLN A 361 -34.79 -31.52 6.41
CA GLN A 361 -34.84 -32.29 5.14
C GLN A 361 -36.27 -32.64 4.73
N LEU A 362 -37.11 -33.13 5.65
CA LEU A 362 -38.53 -33.40 5.39
C LEU A 362 -39.28 -32.12 4.98
N GLN A 363 -38.97 -30.98 5.62
CA GLN A 363 -39.64 -29.71 5.34
C GLN A 363 -39.13 -29.00 4.06
N GLU A 364 -37.86 -29.16 3.67
CA GLU A 364 -37.37 -28.73 2.35
C GLU A 364 -37.97 -29.59 1.23
N GLN A 365 -38.25 -30.88 1.47
CA GLN A 365 -38.86 -31.78 0.48
C GLN A 365 -40.32 -31.40 0.15
N ASP A 366 -41.15 -31.12 1.16
CA ASP A 366 -42.56 -30.68 0.96
C ASP A 366 -42.67 -29.31 0.25
N VAL A 367 -41.70 -28.42 0.46
CA VAL A 367 -41.66 -27.07 -0.14
C VAL A 367 -41.22 -27.07 -1.61
N SER A 368 -40.69 -28.20 -2.12
CA SER A 368 -40.09 -28.29 -3.47
C SER A 368 -41.06 -28.11 -4.65
N ASN A 369 -42.38 -28.22 -4.44
CA ASN A 369 -43.40 -28.15 -5.49
C ASN A 369 -43.87 -26.72 -5.86
N ASP A 370 -43.51 -25.71 -5.07
CA ASP A 370 -43.89 -24.32 -5.31
C ASP A 370 -42.90 -23.60 -6.25
N GLU A 371 -43.36 -22.60 -7.01
CA GLU A 371 -42.56 -21.92 -8.07
C GLU A 371 -41.68 -20.69 -7.65
N PRO A 372 -41.48 -20.28 -6.38
CA PRO A 372 -40.80 -19.00 -6.08
C PRO A 372 -39.28 -19.05 -6.22
N SER A 373 -38.68 -20.22 -6.47
CA SER A 373 -37.23 -20.44 -6.58
C SER A 373 -36.57 -19.50 -7.61
N LEU A 374 -37.04 -19.58 -8.87
CA LEU A 374 -36.54 -18.77 -9.97
C LEU A 374 -36.83 -17.28 -9.77
N ARG A 375 -38.00 -16.94 -9.22
CA ARG A 375 -38.41 -15.55 -8.96
C ARG A 375 -37.52 -14.90 -7.90
N THR A 376 -37.15 -15.64 -6.86
CA THR A 376 -36.24 -15.20 -5.78
C THR A 376 -34.81 -15.01 -6.29
N ALA A 377 -34.32 -15.95 -7.11
CA ALA A 377 -33.01 -15.83 -7.76
C ALA A 377 -32.93 -14.61 -8.70
N ILE A 378 -33.96 -14.36 -9.51
CA ILE A 378 -34.03 -13.18 -10.39
C ILE A 378 -34.07 -11.89 -9.57
N LEU A 379 -34.88 -11.82 -8.51
CA LEU A 379 -34.97 -10.65 -7.64
C LEU A 379 -33.62 -10.34 -6.97
N LEU A 380 -32.90 -11.37 -6.50
CA LEU A 380 -31.54 -11.22 -5.97
C LEU A 380 -30.54 -10.74 -7.02
N GLY A 381 -30.61 -11.26 -8.25
CA GLY A 381 -29.80 -10.77 -9.36
C GLY A 381 -30.05 -9.28 -9.64
N ILE A 382 -31.31 -8.84 -9.63
CA ILE A 382 -31.69 -7.43 -9.80
C ILE A 382 -31.16 -6.57 -8.64
N ILE A 383 -31.29 -7.03 -7.39
CA ILE A 383 -30.76 -6.33 -6.20
C ILE A 383 -29.24 -6.21 -6.27
N ALA A 384 -28.53 -7.27 -6.65
CA ALA A 384 -27.07 -7.27 -6.78
C ALA A 384 -26.59 -6.34 -7.91
N VAL A 385 -27.21 -6.40 -9.09
CA VAL A 385 -26.89 -5.49 -10.20
C VAL A 385 -27.19 -4.04 -9.83
N SER A 386 -28.30 -3.77 -9.11
CA SER A 386 -28.63 -2.43 -8.61
C SER A 386 -27.60 -1.92 -7.60
N ALA A 387 -27.18 -2.76 -6.64
CA ALA A 387 -26.14 -2.43 -5.68
C ALA A 387 -24.77 -2.21 -6.34
N PHE A 388 -24.42 -2.99 -7.37
CA PHE A 388 -23.22 -2.78 -8.19
C PHE A 388 -23.26 -1.42 -8.90
N ILE A 389 -24.34 -1.13 -9.64
CA ILE A 389 -24.50 0.12 -10.39
C ILE A 389 -24.47 1.32 -9.44
N PHE A 390 -25.17 1.26 -8.30
CA PHE A 390 -25.14 2.32 -7.29
C PHE A 390 -23.74 2.54 -6.70
N THR A 391 -23.02 1.45 -6.40
CA THR A 391 -21.64 1.50 -5.89
C THR A 391 -20.69 2.12 -6.92
N MET A 392 -20.78 1.70 -8.19
CA MET A 392 -20.01 2.25 -9.31
C MET A 392 -20.34 3.72 -9.56
N ALA A 393 -21.62 4.12 -9.51
CA ALA A 393 -22.07 5.49 -9.72
C ALA A 393 -21.62 6.45 -8.61
N ILE A 394 -21.46 5.98 -7.38
CA ILE A 394 -20.82 6.74 -6.30
C ILE A 394 -19.31 6.82 -6.51
N SER A 395 -18.67 5.73 -6.95
CA SER A 395 -17.23 5.68 -7.20
C SER A 395 -16.78 6.49 -8.42
N SER A 396 -17.67 6.71 -9.40
CA SER A 396 -17.38 7.46 -10.63
C SER A 396 -17.73 8.95 -10.55
N GLN A 397 -18.26 9.44 -9.43
CA GLN A 397 -18.50 10.88 -9.27
C GLN A 397 -17.16 11.64 -9.36
N PRO A 398 -17.02 12.61 -10.29
CA PRO A 398 -15.75 13.27 -10.53
C PRO A 398 -15.42 14.22 -9.37
N THR A 399 -14.66 13.72 -8.39
CA THR A 399 -13.98 14.61 -7.44
C THR A 399 -13.04 15.50 -8.24
N GLY A 400 -13.27 16.82 -8.25
CA GLY A 400 -12.69 17.79 -9.20
C GLY A 400 -11.19 18.08 -9.08
N LYS A 401 -10.38 17.07 -8.78
CA LYS A 401 -8.92 17.03 -8.93
C LYS A 401 -8.60 15.67 -9.53
N GLY A 402 -7.92 15.64 -10.68
CA GLY A 402 -7.72 14.43 -11.47
C GLY A 402 -7.16 13.27 -10.63
N LEU A 403 -7.81 12.11 -10.68
CA LEU A 403 -7.32 10.91 -10.02
C LEU A 403 -6.08 10.41 -10.75
N HIS A 404 -4.90 10.86 -10.30
CA HIS A 404 -3.77 9.94 -10.27
C HIS A 404 -4.20 8.75 -9.41
N SER A 405 -4.34 7.58 -10.02
CA SER A 405 -4.50 6.34 -9.28
C SER A 405 -3.34 6.25 -8.27
N PRO A 406 -3.59 5.95 -6.99
CA PRO A 406 -2.50 5.45 -6.17
C PRO A 406 -1.94 4.21 -6.87
N GLU A 407 -0.62 4.06 -6.84
CA GLU A 407 0.02 2.82 -7.32
C GLU A 407 -0.50 1.64 -6.47
N PRO A 408 -0.65 0.44 -7.05
CA PRO A 408 -1.16 -0.71 -6.33
C PRO A 408 -0.17 -1.14 -5.26
N THR A 409 -0.42 -0.72 -4.01
CA THR A 409 0.34 -1.15 -2.84
C THR A 409 0.37 -2.66 -2.74
N ALA A 410 1.52 -3.22 -2.36
CA ALA A 410 1.54 -4.59 -1.88
C ALA A 410 0.54 -4.78 -0.73
N TRP A 411 0.05 -6.01 -0.58
CA TRP A 411 -0.82 -6.37 0.52
C TRP A 411 -0.10 -6.13 1.87
N PHE A 412 -0.79 -5.49 2.82
CA PHE A 412 -0.45 -5.34 4.25
C PHE A 412 1.00 -4.95 4.62
N ASP A 413 1.78 -4.37 3.71
CA ASP A 413 3.00 -3.70 4.14
C ASP A 413 2.64 -2.35 4.80
N PHE A 414 2.75 -2.32 6.13
CA PHE A 414 2.55 -1.10 6.92
C PHE A 414 3.70 -0.10 6.79
N ALA A 415 4.83 -0.48 6.17
CA ALA A 415 5.96 0.39 5.84
C ALA A 415 5.93 0.93 4.38
N SER A 416 5.32 0.20 3.43
CA SER A 416 5.22 0.62 2.00
C SER A 416 3.83 1.15 1.58
N LEU A 417 3.00 1.58 2.54
CA LEU A 417 1.82 2.42 2.26
C LEU A 417 2.20 3.61 1.37
N PRO A 418 1.32 4.08 0.47
CA PRO A 418 1.64 5.21 -0.39
C PRO A 418 1.84 6.43 0.52
N PRO A 419 2.78 7.35 0.19
CA PRO A 419 3.09 8.49 1.04
C PRO A 419 1.91 9.43 1.33
N SER A 420 0.74 9.20 0.71
CA SER A 420 -0.53 9.90 0.93
C SER A 420 -1.42 9.35 2.06
N GLN A 421 -1.22 8.11 2.52
CA GLN A 421 -2.10 7.48 3.54
C GLN A 421 -1.44 7.24 4.90
N SER A 422 -0.10 7.20 4.98
CA SER A 422 0.64 7.28 6.24
C SER A 422 0.57 8.68 6.89
N LYS A 423 0.23 9.73 6.12
CA LYS A 423 0.17 11.15 6.54
C LYS A 423 -0.66 11.45 7.79
N ALA A 424 -1.60 10.59 8.15
CA ALA A 424 -2.63 10.92 9.14
C ALA A 424 -2.18 10.81 10.60
N TRP A 425 -1.14 10.03 10.92
CA TRP A 425 -0.83 9.61 12.31
C TRP A 425 0.62 9.86 12.76
N CYS A 426 1.41 10.65 12.02
CA CYS A 426 2.69 11.18 12.51
C CYS A 426 2.44 12.57 13.14
N PRO A 427 2.39 12.71 14.49
CA PRO A 427 2.14 14.00 15.12
C PRO A 427 3.36 14.93 14.94
N ARG A 428 3.19 16.01 14.17
CA ARG A 428 4.23 17.03 14.01
C ARG A 428 4.64 17.59 15.37
N ARG A 429 5.89 17.36 15.77
CA ARG A 429 6.53 18.06 16.89
C ARG A 429 6.39 19.57 16.67
N PRO A 430 5.92 20.34 17.67
CA PRO A 430 5.82 21.79 17.55
C PRO A 430 7.16 22.41 17.15
N LEU A 431 7.12 23.29 16.16
CA LEU A 431 8.27 24.12 15.77
C LEU A 431 8.49 25.21 16.83
N THR A 432 9.75 25.64 17.00
CA THR A 432 10.10 26.71 17.94
C THR A 432 9.32 28.00 17.62
N LYS A 433 8.93 28.72 18.68
CA LYS A 433 8.21 30.00 18.57
C LYS A 433 9.19 31.13 18.29
N LEU A 434 9.55 31.28 17.03
CA LEU A 434 10.32 32.44 16.54
C LEU A 434 9.61 33.75 16.86
N SER A 435 10.37 34.76 17.30
CA SER A 435 9.94 36.15 17.34
C SER A 435 9.58 36.66 15.93
N GLY A 436 8.69 37.65 15.84
CA GLY A 436 8.23 38.21 14.55
C GLY A 436 7.28 37.33 13.72
N ARG A 437 7.08 36.05 14.07
CA ARG A 437 6.15 35.16 13.34
C ARG A 437 4.71 35.71 13.42
N LYS A 438 4.12 36.06 12.28
CA LYS A 438 2.78 36.65 12.22
C LYS A 438 1.74 35.65 12.73
N GLN A 439 0.82 36.10 13.58
CA GLN A 439 -0.28 35.25 14.04
C GLN A 439 -1.18 34.90 12.84
N LYS A 440 -1.66 33.65 12.80
CA LYS A 440 -2.21 32.97 11.61
C LYS A 440 -3.60 33.50 11.20
N GLN A 441 -3.64 34.76 10.76
CA GLN A 441 -4.85 35.58 10.64
C GLN A 441 -4.98 36.26 9.26
N SER A 442 -3.92 36.24 8.43
CA SER A 442 -3.95 36.59 7.01
C SER A 442 -4.49 35.44 6.14
N SER A 443 -5.09 35.78 5.00
CA SER A 443 -5.34 34.83 3.91
C SER A 443 -4.01 34.52 3.21
N ARG A 444 -3.50 33.30 3.40
CA ARG A 444 -2.19 32.88 2.88
C ARG A 444 -2.15 32.86 1.35
N THR A 445 -1.04 33.34 0.78
CA THR A 445 -0.82 33.50 -0.67
C THR A 445 -0.79 32.16 -1.42
N SER A 446 -0.36 31.08 -0.76
CA SER A 446 -0.32 29.74 -1.34
C SER A 446 -0.56 28.68 -0.27
N SER A 447 -1.05 27.51 -0.68
CA SER A 447 -1.08 26.28 0.14
C SER A 447 -0.16 25.18 -0.40
N ALA A 448 0.71 25.49 -1.36
CA ALA A 448 1.55 24.48 -2.02
C ALA A 448 2.53 23.80 -1.04
N PHE A 449 3.03 24.53 -0.04
CA PHE A 449 4.03 24.02 0.92
C PHE A 449 3.46 23.75 2.32
N ASP A 450 2.13 23.63 2.46
CA ASP A 450 1.42 23.41 3.74
C ASP A 450 1.94 22.22 4.56
N ASN A 451 2.48 21.22 3.88
CA ASN A 451 3.04 20.01 4.49
C ASN A 451 4.55 19.83 4.25
N ILE A 452 5.22 20.79 3.63
CA ILE A 452 6.67 20.77 3.43
C ILE A 452 7.31 21.47 4.64
N LEU A 453 8.44 20.93 5.10
CA LEU A 453 9.31 21.62 6.05
C LEU A 453 10.40 22.36 5.27
N LEU A 454 10.42 23.69 5.37
CA LEU A 454 11.58 24.48 4.96
C LEU A 454 12.61 24.44 6.10
N VAL A 455 13.75 23.80 5.85
CA VAL A 455 14.90 23.73 6.74
C VAL A 455 15.91 24.78 6.27
N VAL A 456 16.05 25.86 7.03
CA VAL A 456 16.98 26.95 6.75
C VAL A 456 18.20 26.81 7.65
N PHE A 457 19.39 26.55 7.11
CA PHE A 457 20.61 26.45 7.91
C PHE A 457 21.44 27.73 7.88
N PHE A 458 22.23 27.95 8.92
CA PHE A 458 23.24 29.01 8.94
C PHE A 458 24.49 28.55 9.70
N SER A 459 25.64 29.11 9.35
CA SER A 459 26.95 28.64 9.86
C SER A 459 27.74 29.66 10.69
N HIS A 460 27.19 30.87 10.83
CA HIS A 460 27.76 32.02 11.54
C HIS A 460 26.69 32.69 12.39
N ALA A 461 27.08 33.32 13.50
CA ALA A 461 26.15 34.05 14.35
C ALA A 461 25.58 35.34 13.69
N ARG A 462 26.33 35.95 12.76
CA ARG A 462 25.93 37.20 12.06
C ARG A 462 24.58 37.18 11.31
N TYR A 463 23.98 36.01 11.09
CA TYR A 463 22.67 35.90 10.43
C TYR A 463 21.48 36.15 11.38
N ASP A 464 21.67 36.12 12.72
CA ASP A 464 20.62 36.34 13.74
C ASP A 464 19.79 37.59 13.46
N THR A 465 20.49 38.70 13.13
CA THR A 465 19.91 40.03 12.92
C THR A 465 18.97 40.13 11.72
N ASN A 466 18.90 39.09 10.88
CA ASN A 466 18.09 39.04 9.67
C ASN A 466 17.03 37.91 9.68
N LEU A 467 17.02 37.05 10.71
CA LEU A 467 16.01 35.99 10.87
C LEU A 467 14.55 36.51 10.76
N PRO A 468 14.17 37.66 11.35
CA PRO A 468 12.81 38.18 11.21
C PRO A 468 12.42 38.54 9.78
N TYR A 469 13.37 39.07 8.99
CA TYR A 469 13.13 39.50 7.62
C TYR A 469 13.03 38.30 6.67
N HIS A 470 13.91 37.30 6.80
CA HIS A 470 13.76 36.02 6.10
C HIS A 470 12.44 35.32 6.46
N LEU A 471 12.02 35.38 7.73
CA LEU A 471 10.72 34.85 8.14
C LEU A 471 9.57 35.63 7.49
N GLU A 472 9.68 36.95 7.38
CA GLU A 472 8.67 37.79 6.73
C GLU A 472 8.44 37.46 5.26
N MET A 473 9.50 37.30 4.45
CA MET A 473 9.36 37.02 3.01
C MET A 473 8.75 35.64 2.72
N TYR A 474 8.99 34.64 3.57
CA TYR A 474 8.66 33.25 3.26
C TYR A 474 7.55 32.60 4.11
N GLN A 475 7.17 33.15 5.27
CA GLN A 475 6.16 32.52 6.15
C GLN A 475 4.75 32.37 5.54
N ASP A 476 4.37 33.28 4.63
CA ASP A 476 3.07 33.24 3.94
C ASP A 476 2.99 32.17 2.83
N TYR A 477 4.14 31.59 2.44
CA TYR A 477 4.26 30.47 1.51
C TYR A 477 4.60 29.15 2.22
N PHE A 478 5.53 29.20 3.18
CA PHE A 478 6.01 28.07 3.97
C PHE A 478 5.53 28.22 5.43
N PRO A 479 4.37 27.66 5.82
CA PRO A 479 3.89 27.76 7.19
C PRO A 479 4.76 26.96 8.19
N ASN A 480 5.56 26.01 7.70
CA ASN A 480 6.48 25.20 8.48
C ASN A 480 7.93 25.56 8.09
N ILE A 481 8.55 26.47 8.84
CA ILE A 481 9.98 26.79 8.73
C ILE A 481 10.67 26.37 10.03
N VAL A 482 11.78 25.66 9.93
CA VAL A 482 12.75 25.45 11.01
C VAL A 482 14.07 26.10 10.60
N TYR A 483 14.59 26.95 11.48
CA TYR A 483 15.98 27.41 11.37
C TYR A 483 16.87 26.46 12.16
N VAL A 484 18.06 26.17 11.65
CA VAL A 484 19.03 25.28 12.29
C VAL A 484 20.44 25.88 12.24
N GLY A 485 21.16 25.80 13.36
CA GLY A 485 22.50 26.37 13.50
C GLY A 485 23.43 25.53 14.40
N PRO A 486 24.73 25.87 14.44
CA PRO A 486 25.75 25.11 15.16
C PRO A 486 25.67 25.25 16.69
N GLN A 487 26.35 24.35 17.40
CA GLN A 487 26.51 24.39 18.85
C GLN A 487 27.35 25.60 19.32
N THR A 488 28.38 25.97 18.56
CA THR A 488 29.19 27.18 18.79
C THR A 488 28.43 28.41 18.29
N ARG A 489 28.27 29.44 19.14
CA ARG A 489 27.42 30.63 18.88
C ARG A 489 28.20 31.95 18.86
N GLU A 490 29.52 31.87 18.85
CA GLU A 490 30.43 32.98 19.11
C GLU A 490 31.07 33.45 17.80
N ASP A 491 30.44 34.41 17.11
CA ASP A 491 31.15 35.29 16.18
C ASP A 491 31.59 36.54 16.96
N GLU A 492 32.72 37.15 16.59
CA GLU A 492 33.13 38.42 17.17
C GLU A 492 32.06 39.52 16.96
N GLY A 493 31.83 40.33 18.00
CA GLY A 493 30.79 41.36 18.03
C GLY A 493 29.35 40.86 18.28
N HIS A 494 29.06 39.57 18.15
CA HIS A 494 27.69 39.03 18.21
C HIS A 494 27.40 38.32 19.53
N LYS A 495 26.28 38.69 20.19
CA LYS A 495 25.87 38.15 21.51
C LYS A 495 24.49 37.47 21.47
N GLY A 496 24.09 36.98 20.30
CA GLY A 496 22.77 36.42 20.02
C GLY A 496 22.52 35.08 20.73
N VAL A 497 21.26 34.84 21.10
CA VAL A 497 20.77 33.57 21.66
C VAL A 497 19.63 33.08 20.79
N TYR A 498 19.92 32.10 19.94
CA TYR A 498 18.97 31.59 18.96
C TYR A 498 17.80 30.82 19.57
N ASP A 499 16.57 31.24 19.26
CA ASP A 499 15.33 30.45 19.40
C ASP A 499 15.16 29.46 18.23
N VAL A 500 16.21 28.73 17.88
CA VAL A 500 16.28 27.84 16.70
C VAL A 500 16.66 26.41 17.09
N LEU A 501 16.61 25.48 16.13
CA LEU A 501 17.13 24.12 16.35
C LEU A 501 18.67 24.17 16.38
N VAL A 502 19.27 23.64 17.44
CA VAL A 502 20.74 23.64 17.60
C VAL A 502 21.24 22.25 17.33
N ASP A 503 22.09 22.13 16.32
CA ASP A 503 22.79 20.88 16.02
C ASP A 503 24.00 20.65 16.95
N GLY A 504 24.43 19.40 17.09
CA GLY A 504 25.60 19.04 17.88
C GLY A 504 26.94 19.46 17.26
N PHE A 505 26.97 19.75 15.95
CA PHE A 505 28.19 20.19 15.25
C PHE A 505 28.68 21.56 15.73
N LYS A 506 29.99 21.70 15.89
CA LYS A 506 30.66 22.98 16.19
C LYS A 506 31.22 23.59 14.91
N SER A 507 30.71 24.75 14.52
CA SER A 507 31.37 25.58 13.51
C SER A 507 32.73 26.02 14.07
N ASP A 508 33.81 25.60 13.43
CA ASP A 508 35.21 25.90 13.78
C ASP A 508 35.90 26.67 12.64
N GLU A 509 35.31 27.79 12.23
CA GLU A 509 35.92 28.68 11.23
C GLU A 509 37.30 29.15 11.71
N ASP A 510 38.31 28.92 10.88
CA ASP A 510 39.66 29.45 11.08
C ASP A 510 40.21 29.86 9.70
N LEU A 511 40.49 31.15 9.59
CA LEU A 511 40.98 31.79 8.37
C LEU A 511 42.48 32.09 8.44
N ASN A 512 43.15 31.71 9.54
CA ASN A 512 44.53 32.08 9.86
C ASN A 512 45.52 30.90 9.76
N GLY A 513 45.00 29.66 9.63
CA GLY A 513 45.81 28.44 9.53
C GLY A 513 46.27 28.10 8.11
N ASP A 514 47.16 27.11 8.00
CA ASP A 514 47.73 26.63 6.72
C ASP A 514 46.68 26.02 5.76
N TRP A 515 45.47 25.73 6.24
CA TRP A 515 44.32 25.34 5.41
C TRP A 515 43.04 26.06 5.86
N TYR A 516 42.20 26.41 4.88
CA TYR A 516 41.02 27.25 5.06
C TYR A 516 39.85 26.45 5.65
N LYS A 517 39.62 26.58 6.96
CA LYS A 517 38.51 25.91 7.64
C LYS A 517 37.19 26.62 7.36
N MET A 518 36.50 26.18 6.31
CA MET A 518 35.19 26.73 5.97
C MET A 518 34.16 26.46 7.06
N ALA A 519 33.43 27.49 7.50
CA ALA A 519 32.15 27.33 8.15
C ALA A 519 31.17 26.59 7.21
N GLY A 520 30.19 25.87 7.77
CA GLY A 520 29.14 25.22 6.97
C GLY A 520 29.57 23.97 6.17
N ARG A 521 30.87 23.66 6.09
CA ARG A 521 31.39 22.47 5.37
C ARG A 521 30.77 21.13 5.82
N MET A 522 30.28 21.07 7.06
CA MET A 522 29.55 19.93 7.65
C MET A 522 28.07 20.22 7.94
N ALA A 523 27.45 21.23 7.30
CA ALA A 523 26.02 21.53 7.53
C ALA A 523 25.07 20.37 7.16
N HIS A 524 25.56 19.31 6.51
CA HIS A 524 24.82 18.06 6.34
C HIS A 524 24.43 17.41 7.69
N HIS A 525 25.15 17.69 8.79
CA HIS A 525 24.73 17.35 10.15
C HIS A 525 23.45 18.10 10.55
N MET A 526 23.36 19.40 10.24
CA MET A 526 22.17 20.21 10.53
C MET A 526 20.96 19.74 9.72
N LEU A 527 21.15 19.33 8.46
CA LEU A 527 20.11 18.67 7.64
C LEU A 527 19.63 17.37 8.30
N PHE A 528 20.56 16.50 8.69
CA PHE A 528 20.26 15.24 9.36
C PHE A 528 19.48 15.48 10.67
N THR A 529 19.94 16.37 11.53
CA THR A 529 19.29 16.72 12.81
C THR A 529 17.91 17.33 12.61
N ALA A 530 17.74 18.25 11.65
CA ALA A 530 16.43 18.82 11.33
C ALA A 530 15.44 17.76 10.81
N MET A 531 15.86 16.92 9.86
CA MET A 531 15.03 15.81 9.35
C MET A 531 14.72 14.78 10.45
N LYS A 532 15.66 14.51 11.35
CA LYS A 532 15.55 13.55 12.47
C LYS A 532 14.56 14.01 13.53
N GLU A 533 14.67 15.24 14.01
CA GLU A 533 13.82 15.82 15.06
C GLU A 533 12.39 16.15 14.56
N HIS A 534 12.20 16.27 13.24
CA HIS A 534 10.94 16.62 12.59
C HIS A 534 10.50 15.61 11.50
N PRO A 535 10.14 14.36 11.86
CA PRO A 535 9.83 13.28 10.90
C PRO A 535 8.53 13.42 10.09
N CYS A 536 7.62 14.33 10.46
CA CYS A 536 6.21 14.27 10.04
C CYS A 536 5.83 15.26 8.91
N TYR A 537 6.58 15.28 7.82
CA TYR A 537 6.36 16.19 6.69
C TYR A 537 6.30 15.46 5.34
N ASP A 538 5.54 16.01 4.40
CA ASP A 538 5.35 15.44 3.05
C ASP A 538 6.63 15.54 2.21
N GLY A 539 7.53 16.45 2.60
CA GLY A 539 8.87 16.63 2.05
C GLY A 539 9.65 17.70 2.81
N TYR A 540 10.94 17.78 2.49
CA TYR A 540 11.92 18.64 3.14
C TYR A 540 12.59 19.49 2.07
N LEU A 541 12.43 20.81 2.14
CA LEU A 541 13.19 21.76 1.32
C LEU A 541 14.32 22.31 2.19
N TRP A 542 15.55 22.13 1.75
CA TRP A 542 16.78 22.52 2.42
C TRP A 542 17.46 23.66 1.65
N ALA A 543 17.85 24.72 2.38
CA ALA A 543 18.62 25.85 1.86
C ALA A 543 19.41 26.55 2.99
N PRO A 544 20.53 27.23 2.69
CA PRO A 544 21.15 28.15 3.64
C PRO A 544 20.31 29.43 3.78
N PHE A 545 20.57 30.16 4.86
CA PHE A 545 19.92 31.44 5.15
C PHE A 545 20.11 32.48 4.04
N ASP A 546 21.25 32.46 3.35
CA ASP A 546 21.58 33.37 2.24
C ASP A 546 21.27 32.76 0.86
N THR A 547 20.22 31.95 0.74
CA THR A 547 19.66 31.53 -0.57
C THR A 547 18.34 32.24 -0.87
N PHE A 548 18.21 32.75 -2.10
CA PHE A 548 16.94 33.19 -2.66
C PHE A 548 16.08 32.00 -3.10
N LEU A 549 14.80 31.98 -2.74
CA LEU A 549 13.83 30.97 -3.14
C LEU A 549 12.77 31.58 -4.07
N ASN A 550 12.82 31.27 -5.37
CA ASN A 550 11.84 31.76 -6.34
C ASN A 550 10.53 30.97 -6.22
N VAL A 551 9.70 31.31 -5.23
CA VAL A 551 8.53 30.50 -4.84
C VAL A 551 7.59 30.14 -6.00
N PRO A 552 7.23 31.04 -6.96
CA PRO A 552 6.38 30.69 -8.10
C PRO A 552 7.00 29.68 -9.08
N ARG A 553 8.34 29.64 -9.19
CA ARG A 553 9.06 28.58 -9.91
C ARG A 553 8.98 27.27 -9.13
N LEU A 554 9.34 27.30 -7.84
CA LEU A 554 9.33 26.12 -6.95
C LEU A 554 7.93 25.48 -6.84
N MET A 555 6.85 26.27 -6.91
CA MET A 555 5.46 25.78 -6.89
C MET A 555 5.09 24.89 -8.08
N GLN A 556 5.82 24.95 -9.19
CA GLN A 556 5.59 24.10 -10.36
C GLN A 556 6.21 22.71 -10.21
N PHE A 557 7.20 22.57 -9.32
CA PHE A 557 7.91 21.32 -9.17
C PHE A 557 7.06 20.24 -8.50
N ARG A 558 7.08 19.05 -9.09
CA ARG A 558 6.45 17.84 -8.56
C ARG A 558 7.02 17.46 -7.18
N GLN A 559 6.22 17.55 -6.13
CA GLN A 559 6.64 17.23 -4.76
C GLN A 559 6.88 15.73 -4.50
N ASP A 560 6.66 14.87 -5.49
CA ASP A 560 7.05 13.44 -5.50
C ASP A 560 8.34 13.17 -6.30
N THR A 561 9.04 14.21 -6.78
CA THR A 561 10.42 14.10 -7.28
C THR A 561 11.41 14.73 -6.30
N ILE A 562 12.67 14.33 -6.39
CA ILE A 562 13.78 15.01 -5.72
C ILE A 562 14.10 16.28 -6.54
N TRP A 563 14.34 17.43 -5.92
CA TRP A 563 14.79 18.63 -6.65
C TRP A 563 16.23 18.93 -6.25
N TRP A 564 17.16 18.78 -7.20
CA TRP A 564 18.58 19.10 -7.02
C TRP A 564 19.21 19.29 -8.40
N HIS A 565 20.34 20.01 -8.48
CA HIS A 565 20.98 20.37 -9.75
C HIS A 565 21.89 19.24 -10.30
N SER A 566 21.37 18.01 -10.30
CA SER A 566 22.11 16.76 -10.54
C SER A 566 22.71 16.63 -11.95
N PRO A 567 23.91 16.00 -12.10
CA PRO A 567 24.42 15.56 -13.40
C PRO A 567 23.55 14.48 -14.08
N LEU A 568 22.59 13.89 -13.36
CA LEU A 568 21.76 12.76 -13.80
C LEU A 568 20.26 13.14 -13.72
N LYS A 569 19.92 14.37 -14.14
CA LYS A 569 18.60 15.01 -14.00
C LYS A 569 17.71 14.92 -15.24
N ASP A 570 16.40 14.89 -15.02
CA ASP A 570 15.43 15.30 -16.04
C ASP A 570 15.27 16.84 -15.98
N ILE A 571 15.46 17.53 -17.11
CA ILE A 571 15.10 18.95 -17.24
C ILE A 571 13.58 19.03 -17.44
N ILE A 572 12.86 19.73 -16.54
CA ILE A 572 11.39 19.74 -16.59
C ILE A 572 10.85 21.12 -16.97
N THR A 573 10.18 21.15 -18.11
CA THR A 573 9.48 22.30 -18.69
C THR A 573 8.00 22.28 -18.24
N TYR A 574 7.70 23.03 -17.18
CA TYR A 574 6.32 23.13 -16.64
C TYR A 574 5.49 24.25 -17.29
N VAL A 575 6.14 25.29 -17.81
CA VAL A 575 5.55 26.34 -18.65
C VAL A 575 6.18 26.22 -20.04
N ASP A 576 5.42 26.49 -21.09
CA ASP A 576 5.86 26.38 -22.49
C ASP A 576 6.75 27.58 -22.93
N ASN A 577 7.67 28.00 -22.04
CA ASN A 577 8.66 29.04 -22.30
C ASN A 577 9.76 28.47 -23.22
N PRO A 578 10.02 29.05 -24.41
CA PRO A 578 11.09 28.60 -25.30
C PRO A 578 12.48 28.62 -24.66
N ALA A 579 12.74 29.52 -23.72
CA ALA A 579 14.01 29.60 -22.99
C ALA A 579 14.31 28.29 -22.23
N ASN A 580 13.30 27.74 -21.55
CA ASN A 580 13.40 26.53 -20.71
C ASN A 580 13.62 25.24 -21.53
N LYS A 581 13.61 25.34 -22.87
CA LYS A 581 13.96 24.25 -23.79
C LYS A 581 15.42 24.34 -24.25
N ASN A 582 16.13 25.44 -24.00
CA ASN A 582 17.54 25.58 -24.33
C ASN A 582 18.44 25.13 -23.18
N ILE A 583 19.12 24.00 -23.35
CA ILE A 583 20.03 23.40 -22.37
C ILE A 583 21.13 24.39 -21.93
N THR A 584 21.55 25.35 -22.78
CA THR A 584 22.58 26.34 -22.41
C THR A 584 22.07 27.52 -21.58
N HIS A 585 20.76 27.60 -21.28
CA HIS A 585 20.13 28.65 -20.47
C HIS A 585 19.81 28.20 -19.03
N HIS A 586 20.35 27.04 -18.62
CA HIS A 586 20.22 26.48 -17.29
C HIS A 586 21.50 26.68 -16.46
N ALA A 587 21.38 26.60 -15.13
CA ALA A 587 22.53 26.63 -14.24
C ALA A 587 23.44 25.40 -14.46
N PRO A 588 24.78 25.50 -14.28
CA PRO A 588 25.67 24.35 -14.38
C PRO A 588 25.29 23.23 -13.38
N PRO A 589 25.23 21.96 -13.81
CA PRO A 589 24.92 20.86 -12.91
C PRO A 589 26.12 20.53 -11.99
N GLY A 590 25.82 19.84 -10.89
CA GLY A 590 26.82 19.14 -10.10
C GLY A 590 27.59 18.10 -10.94
N THR A 591 28.68 17.57 -10.40
CA THR A 591 29.61 16.68 -11.12
C THR A 591 29.57 15.26 -10.59
N VAL A 592 29.74 14.28 -11.48
CA VAL A 592 30.23 12.94 -11.09
C VAL A 592 31.74 13.05 -10.93
N GLN A 593 32.29 12.44 -9.87
CA GLN A 593 33.73 12.38 -9.59
C GLN A 593 34.55 12.11 -10.88
N PRO A 594 35.50 12.97 -11.27
CA PRO A 594 36.07 12.97 -12.63
C PRO A 594 37.16 11.89 -12.89
N GLY A 595 37.62 11.18 -11.86
CA GLY A 595 38.64 10.12 -11.96
C GLY A 595 38.66 9.25 -10.70
N SER A 596 39.61 8.33 -10.56
CA SER A 596 39.70 7.51 -9.34
C SER A 596 40.03 8.38 -8.12
N ALA A 597 39.53 7.99 -6.94
CA ALA A 597 39.77 8.76 -5.71
C ALA A 597 41.27 8.85 -5.40
N LYS A 598 42.02 7.78 -5.64
CA LYS A 598 43.48 7.73 -5.49
C LYS A 598 44.18 8.78 -6.35
N ASP A 599 43.77 8.91 -7.62
CA ASP A 599 44.43 9.83 -8.56
C ASP A 599 44.07 11.29 -8.27
N LEU A 600 42.83 11.57 -7.84
CA LEU A 600 42.39 12.92 -7.46
C LEU A 600 43.06 13.40 -6.16
N ILE A 601 43.25 12.52 -5.18
CA ILE A 601 44.02 12.82 -3.96
C ILE A 601 45.51 13.02 -4.30
N ALA A 602 46.10 12.13 -5.11
CA ALA A 602 47.53 12.19 -5.43
C ALA A 602 47.94 13.38 -6.32
N ASN A 603 47.01 13.92 -7.12
CA ASN A 603 47.25 15.06 -8.02
C ASN A 603 46.62 16.36 -7.52
N PHE A 604 46.14 16.42 -6.26
CA PHE A 604 45.50 17.60 -5.72
C PHE A 604 46.43 18.83 -5.74
N LYS A 605 45.88 19.96 -6.19
CA LYS A 605 46.49 21.29 -6.09
C LYS A 605 45.51 22.17 -5.35
N HIS A 606 45.97 22.88 -4.32
CA HIS A 606 45.13 23.81 -3.56
C HIS A 606 44.57 24.89 -4.50
N TRP A 607 43.26 25.13 -4.37
CA TRP A 607 42.45 26.08 -5.15
C TRP A 607 42.35 25.79 -6.66
N GLY A 608 41.12 25.78 -7.17
CA GLY A 608 40.82 25.50 -8.58
C GLY A 608 39.37 25.09 -8.78
N LYS A 609 39.01 24.72 -10.02
CA LYS A 609 37.70 24.15 -10.31
C LYS A 609 37.57 22.78 -9.63
N ASP A 610 36.43 22.52 -9.00
CA ASP A 610 36.10 21.24 -8.34
C ASP A 610 37.13 20.82 -7.25
N TRP A 611 37.81 21.81 -6.63
CA TRP A 611 38.95 21.61 -5.70
C TRP A 611 38.65 20.71 -4.51
N TRP A 612 37.42 20.74 -4.00
CA TRP A 612 36.96 19.99 -2.84
C TRP A 612 37.07 18.46 -3.02
N TRP A 613 37.16 17.93 -4.25
CA TRP A 613 37.39 16.50 -4.46
C TRP A 613 38.75 16.02 -3.92
N GLY A 614 39.81 16.80 -4.10
CA GLY A 614 41.19 16.41 -3.74
C GLY A 614 41.63 16.84 -2.34
N GLU A 615 40.84 17.68 -1.67
CA GLU A 615 41.22 18.31 -0.40
C GLU A 615 41.42 17.25 0.71
N PRO A 616 42.58 17.22 1.39
CA PRO A 616 42.94 16.12 2.29
C PRO A 616 42.12 16.02 3.59
N HIS A 617 41.53 17.13 4.07
CA HIS A 617 40.80 17.24 5.33
C HIS A 617 39.27 17.07 5.18
N VAL A 618 38.69 17.33 4.00
CA VAL A 618 37.23 17.24 3.76
C VAL A 618 36.81 16.53 2.47
N GLY A 619 37.77 16.27 1.57
CA GLY A 619 37.52 15.69 0.25
C GLY A 619 37.44 14.16 0.24
N LEU A 620 37.79 13.55 -0.89
CA LEU A 620 37.61 12.11 -1.12
C LEU A 620 38.35 11.23 -0.09
N SER A 621 39.50 11.68 0.45
CA SER A 621 40.22 11.00 1.53
C SER A 621 39.36 10.76 2.78
N VAL A 622 38.47 11.71 3.09
CA VAL A 622 37.66 11.75 4.31
C VAL A 622 36.23 11.28 4.06
N CYS A 623 35.71 11.47 2.84
CA CYS A 623 34.41 10.95 2.42
C CYS A 623 34.40 9.43 2.15
N MET A 624 35.50 8.85 1.63
CA MET A 624 35.53 7.43 1.24
C MET A 624 35.26 6.44 2.41
N PRO A 625 35.85 6.60 3.61
CA PRO A 625 35.59 5.69 4.74
C PRO A 625 34.12 5.67 5.21
N ALA A 626 33.39 6.77 5.04
CA ALA A 626 31.95 6.84 5.30
C ALA A 626 31.15 6.08 4.23
N PHE A 627 31.44 6.38 2.96
CA PHE A 627 30.80 5.77 1.80
C PHE A 627 30.98 4.25 1.73
N GLU A 628 32.14 3.71 2.12
CA GLU A 628 32.38 2.27 2.15
C GLU A 628 31.54 1.52 3.20
N ARG A 629 31.10 2.21 4.27
CA ARG A 629 30.15 1.65 5.26
C ARG A 629 28.73 1.56 4.72
N VAL A 630 28.35 2.37 3.72
CA VAL A 630 27.03 2.30 3.09
C VAL A 630 26.85 0.93 2.41
N SER A 631 25.63 0.39 2.47
CA SER A 631 25.34 -0.98 2.01
C SER A 631 25.76 -1.23 0.55
N ALA A 632 26.26 -2.44 0.27
CA ALA A 632 26.74 -2.81 -1.05
C ALA A 632 25.64 -2.75 -2.13
N SER A 633 24.36 -2.90 -1.76
CA SER A 633 23.21 -2.76 -2.67
C SER A 633 23.02 -1.30 -3.14
N LYS A 634 23.07 -0.33 -2.22
CA LYS A 634 23.00 1.10 -2.55
C LYS A 634 24.20 1.53 -3.41
N ARG A 635 25.42 1.13 -3.03
CA ARG A 635 26.64 1.36 -3.83
C ARG A 635 26.61 0.70 -5.23
N SER A 636 26.07 -0.52 -5.34
CA SER A 636 25.88 -1.20 -6.64
C SER A 636 24.83 -0.49 -7.51
N SER A 637 23.82 0.13 -6.90
CA SER A 637 22.81 0.92 -7.61
C SER A 637 23.37 2.25 -8.12
N LEU A 638 24.18 2.96 -7.32
CA LEU A 638 24.93 4.14 -7.76
C LEU A 638 25.87 3.80 -8.94
N ARG A 639 26.63 2.70 -8.84
CA ARG A 639 27.55 2.23 -9.90
C ARG A 639 26.88 2.12 -11.28
N LYS A 640 25.60 1.75 -11.34
CA LYS A 640 24.84 1.65 -12.61
C LYS A 640 24.64 3.01 -13.30
N VAL A 641 24.58 4.10 -12.55
CA VAL A 641 24.38 5.47 -13.09
C VAL A 641 25.67 6.29 -13.19
N THR A 642 26.82 5.74 -12.76
CA THR A 642 28.16 6.34 -12.87
C THR A 642 29.08 5.60 -13.85
N ASN A 643 28.49 5.05 -14.93
CA ASN A 643 29.15 4.31 -16.01
C ASN A 643 29.88 3.02 -15.58
N GLY A 644 29.35 2.28 -14.60
CA GLY A 644 29.92 1.00 -14.16
C GLY A 644 31.07 1.11 -13.16
N GLU A 645 31.61 2.31 -12.97
CA GLU A 645 32.58 2.61 -11.92
C GLU A 645 31.88 3.04 -10.63
N LEU A 646 32.48 2.75 -9.47
CA LEU A 646 31.97 3.20 -8.18
C LEU A 646 32.53 4.60 -7.88
N ARG A 647 31.75 5.63 -8.19
CA ARG A 647 32.16 7.04 -8.13
C ARG A 647 31.14 7.88 -7.35
N MET A 648 31.64 8.86 -6.61
CA MET A 648 30.82 9.83 -5.89
C MET A 648 30.19 10.86 -6.82
N ILE A 649 29.19 11.58 -6.30
CA ILE A 649 28.50 12.69 -6.94
C ILE A 649 28.60 13.91 -6.02
N GLY A 650 28.76 15.10 -6.59
CA GLY A 650 28.98 16.32 -5.83
C GLY A 650 28.65 17.62 -6.56
N GLY A 651 29.00 18.73 -5.92
CA GLY A 651 28.54 20.09 -6.26
C GLY A 651 27.55 20.62 -5.21
N SER A 652 27.23 21.92 -5.28
CA SER A 652 26.43 22.62 -4.26
C SER A 652 25.21 21.84 -3.76
N ALA A 653 25.04 21.85 -2.44
CA ALA A 653 23.85 21.33 -1.78
C ALA A 653 23.00 22.46 -1.18
N ASP A 654 23.16 23.69 -1.66
CA ASP A 654 22.50 24.90 -1.13
C ASP A 654 21.05 25.05 -1.60
N THR A 655 20.57 24.16 -2.46
CA THR A 655 19.13 23.86 -2.54
C THR A 655 18.90 22.38 -2.84
N LEU A 656 18.18 21.70 -1.95
CA LEU A 656 17.76 20.32 -2.10
C LEU A 656 16.31 20.16 -1.63
N TYR A 657 15.46 19.53 -2.44
CA TYR A 657 14.18 19.01 -1.98
C TYR A 657 14.17 17.48 -1.95
N LEU A 658 13.78 16.91 -0.82
CA LEU A 658 13.56 15.47 -0.63
C LEU A 658 12.10 15.18 -0.28
N PRO A 659 11.38 14.38 -1.09
CA PRO A 659 10.09 13.81 -0.70
C PRO A 659 10.16 13.04 0.62
N GLY A 660 9.16 13.21 1.48
CA GLY A 660 9.21 12.79 2.88
C GLY A 660 9.37 11.28 3.11
N TYR A 661 8.92 10.46 2.16
CA TYR A 661 9.09 9.00 2.22
C TYR A 661 10.55 8.55 1.98
N LEU A 662 11.39 9.39 1.40
CA LEU A 662 12.82 9.11 1.27
C LEU A 662 13.61 9.40 2.57
N ARG A 663 12.99 10.04 3.57
CA ARG A 663 13.63 10.49 4.83
C ARG A 663 14.44 9.38 5.49
N GLU A 664 13.86 8.21 5.74
CA GLU A 664 14.55 7.12 6.44
C GLU A 664 15.74 6.59 5.64
N SER A 665 15.53 6.30 4.35
CA SER A 665 16.59 5.81 3.46
C SER A 665 17.73 6.84 3.33
N PHE A 666 17.41 8.14 3.31
CA PHE A 666 18.39 9.22 3.25
C PHE A 666 19.17 9.35 4.55
N LEU A 667 18.50 9.37 5.71
CA LEU A 667 19.15 9.42 7.02
C LEU A 667 20.07 8.21 7.25
N GLU A 668 19.60 6.98 6.98
CA GLU A 668 20.40 5.74 7.03
C GLU A 668 21.67 5.82 6.15
N THR A 669 21.59 6.56 5.03
CA THR A 669 22.68 6.68 4.06
C THR A 669 23.64 7.83 4.39
N LEU A 670 23.16 8.87 5.08
CA LEU A 670 23.94 10.04 5.49
C LEU A 670 24.63 9.83 6.84
N ASP A 671 24.06 9.01 7.74
CA ASP A 671 24.61 8.72 9.08
C ASP A 671 26.10 8.31 9.08
N PRO A 672 26.60 7.46 8.15
CA PRO A 672 28.02 7.14 8.07
C PRO A 672 28.94 8.34 7.80
N PHE A 673 28.44 9.38 7.13
CA PHE A 673 29.19 10.61 6.79
C PHE A 673 29.29 11.56 7.99
N LEU A 674 28.32 11.55 8.92
CA LEU A 674 28.36 12.33 10.17
C LEU A 674 29.53 11.96 11.11
N ASN A 675 30.27 10.90 10.76
CA ASN A 675 31.38 10.35 11.51
C ASN A 675 32.74 10.71 10.84
N THR A 676 32.76 11.59 9.83
CA THR A 676 33.97 12.13 9.20
C THR A 676 33.76 13.60 8.79
N ASP A 677 34.83 14.38 8.61
CA ASP A 677 34.74 15.78 8.16
C ASP A 677 34.35 15.95 6.67
N CYS A 678 33.63 14.99 6.08
CA CYS A 678 33.31 14.96 4.65
C CYS A 678 32.49 16.19 4.22
N PHE A 679 32.92 16.84 3.15
CA PHE A 679 32.31 18.08 2.68
C PHE A 679 30.84 17.88 2.26
N LEU A 680 29.98 18.82 2.65
CA LEU A 680 28.55 18.92 2.31
C LEU A 680 28.28 18.64 0.82
N GLU A 681 29.04 19.29 -0.07
CA GLU A 681 28.92 19.17 -1.53
C GLU A 681 29.41 17.82 -2.09
N ILE A 682 29.85 16.89 -1.25
CA ILE A 682 30.09 15.49 -1.61
C ILE A 682 29.09 14.60 -0.87
N ALA A 683 29.00 14.76 0.45
CA ALA A 683 28.19 13.93 1.35
C ALA A 683 26.70 13.92 0.95
N VAL A 684 26.08 15.09 0.80
CA VAL A 684 24.63 15.17 0.52
C VAL A 684 24.30 14.71 -0.89
N PRO A 685 24.94 15.19 -1.98
CA PRO A 685 24.65 14.69 -3.32
C PRO A 685 24.90 13.19 -3.48
N THR A 686 25.97 12.66 -2.88
CA THR A 686 26.22 11.21 -2.87
C THR A 686 25.15 10.45 -2.08
N ALA A 687 24.75 10.92 -0.89
CA ALA A 687 23.68 10.31 -0.10
C ALA A 687 22.31 10.35 -0.79
N VAL A 688 21.97 11.45 -1.47
CA VAL A 688 20.76 11.56 -2.31
C VAL A 688 20.74 10.45 -3.34
N HIS A 689 21.82 10.27 -4.10
CA HIS A 689 21.87 9.28 -5.18
C HIS A 689 21.97 7.82 -4.69
N LEU A 690 22.50 7.57 -3.49
CA LEU A 690 22.54 6.25 -2.84
C LEU A 690 21.22 5.85 -2.19
N ALA A 691 20.47 6.81 -1.62
CA ALA A 691 19.19 6.57 -0.95
C ALA A 691 18.00 6.42 -1.92
N ARG A 692 18.15 6.95 -3.13
CA ARG A 692 17.14 7.04 -4.19
C ARG A 692 16.83 5.69 -4.87
N PRO A 693 15.56 5.22 -4.89
CA PRO A 693 15.15 4.06 -5.69
C PRO A 693 15.41 4.25 -7.21
N PRO A 694 15.63 3.19 -8.00
CA PRO A 694 15.90 3.32 -9.44
C PRO A 694 14.80 4.00 -10.26
N THR A 695 13.55 3.91 -9.81
CA THR A 695 12.37 4.58 -10.43
C THR A 695 12.24 6.06 -10.07
N GLN A 696 12.95 6.53 -9.04
CA GLN A 696 12.76 7.86 -8.48
C GLN A 696 13.47 8.95 -9.30
N LYS A 697 12.69 9.84 -9.90
CA LYS A 697 13.19 10.96 -10.70
C LYS A 697 13.79 12.08 -9.84
N ILE A 698 14.77 12.78 -10.44
CA ILE A 698 15.32 14.05 -9.97
C ILE A 698 14.97 15.12 -11.01
N SER A 699 14.34 16.20 -10.58
CA SER A 699 13.98 17.36 -11.39
C SER A 699 15.06 18.43 -11.36
N PHE A 700 15.36 19.04 -12.51
CA PHE A 700 16.32 20.15 -12.59
C PHE A 700 15.82 21.39 -11.87
N ILE A 701 16.45 21.71 -10.73
CA ILE A 701 16.39 23.06 -10.17
C ILE A 701 17.54 23.89 -10.76
N ASP A 702 17.24 25.10 -11.23
CA ASP A 702 18.25 26.07 -11.65
C ASP A 702 18.73 26.88 -10.44
N HIS A 703 19.64 26.24 -9.70
CA HIS A 703 20.38 26.83 -8.59
C HIS A 703 21.66 27.50 -9.08
N TRP A 704 21.79 28.80 -8.87
CA TRP A 704 22.98 29.57 -9.27
C TRP A 704 23.90 29.86 -8.09
N TRP A 705 25.16 29.44 -8.19
CA TRP A 705 26.21 29.79 -7.22
C TRP A 705 27.01 30.98 -7.73
N ILE A 706 26.91 32.13 -7.06
CA ILE A 706 27.50 33.39 -7.53
C ILE A 706 28.46 34.03 -6.53
N TRP A 707 29.46 34.72 -7.08
CA TRP A 707 30.57 35.34 -6.35
C TRP A 707 30.77 36.81 -6.75
N GLU A 708 30.07 37.28 -7.79
CA GLU A 708 30.15 38.61 -8.37
C GLU A 708 28.83 39.36 -8.14
N GLU A 709 28.90 40.69 -8.01
CA GLU A 709 27.72 41.54 -7.81
C GLU A 709 26.90 41.74 -9.10
N PRO A 710 25.58 42.02 -8.99
CA PRO A 710 24.80 42.26 -7.78
C PRO A 710 24.38 40.97 -7.05
N LEU A 711 24.41 40.97 -5.72
CA LEU A 711 24.02 39.83 -4.88
C LEU A 711 22.58 39.96 -4.32
N ASN A 712 21.67 40.46 -5.15
CA ASN A 712 20.29 40.80 -4.78
C ASN A 712 19.29 40.59 -5.94
N ALA A 713 18.04 41.06 -5.79
CA ALA A 713 16.97 40.92 -6.78
C ALA A 713 17.32 41.40 -8.21
N THR A 714 18.33 42.27 -8.38
CA THR A 714 18.81 42.74 -9.69
C THR A 714 19.45 41.61 -10.50
N PHE A 715 20.14 40.66 -9.86
CA PHE A 715 20.73 39.50 -10.55
C PHE A 715 19.67 38.66 -11.25
N VAL A 716 18.58 38.35 -10.54
CA VAL A 716 17.48 37.54 -11.05
C VAL A 716 16.85 38.18 -12.28
N ARG A 717 16.62 39.50 -12.25
CA ARG A 717 16.11 40.26 -13.40
C ARG A 717 17.10 40.28 -14.56
N ASN A 718 18.40 40.41 -14.30
CA ASN A 718 19.42 40.34 -15.36
C ASN A 718 19.46 38.96 -16.03
N GLN A 719 19.40 37.87 -15.26
CA GLN A 719 19.33 36.51 -15.81
C GLN A 719 18.05 36.30 -16.62
N TRP A 720 16.90 36.72 -16.10
CA TRP A 720 15.62 36.70 -16.80
C TRP A 720 15.59 37.51 -18.10
N ASN A 721 16.29 38.64 -18.16
CA ASN A 721 16.43 39.48 -19.36
C ASN A 721 17.35 38.83 -20.40
N ASN A 722 18.40 38.13 -19.94
CA ASN A 722 19.29 37.32 -20.78
C ASN A 722 18.66 35.98 -21.22
N GLY A 723 17.44 35.68 -20.76
CA GLY A 723 16.71 34.46 -21.13
C GLY A 723 17.08 33.20 -20.32
N TYR A 724 17.74 33.36 -19.18
CA TYR A 724 17.98 32.27 -18.21
C TYR A 724 16.83 32.20 -17.20
N GLU A 725 16.59 31.02 -16.61
CA GLU A 725 15.74 30.89 -15.43
C GLU A 725 16.57 30.77 -14.15
N VAL A 726 15.98 31.24 -13.04
CA VAL A 726 16.58 31.22 -11.69
C VAL A 726 15.54 30.68 -10.74
N ASP A 727 15.66 29.41 -10.35
CA ASP A 727 14.79 28.81 -9.33
C ASP A 727 15.28 29.16 -7.92
N THR A 728 16.61 29.16 -7.74
CA THR A 728 17.29 29.61 -6.53
C THR A 728 18.67 30.21 -6.85
N PHE A 729 19.22 31.00 -5.94
CA PHE A 729 20.65 31.34 -5.99
C PHE A 729 21.21 31.56 -4.57
N HIS A 730 22.46 31.17 -4.35
CA HIS A 730 23.18 31.33 -3.08
C HIS A 730 23.94 32.67 -3.04
N LYS A 731 24.16 33.19 -1.82
CA LYS A 731 24.61 34.56 -1.49
C LYS A 731 23.60 35.67 -1.76
N TYR A 732 22.30 35.43 -1.55
CA TYR A 732 21.36 36.55 -1.45
C TYR A 732 21.65 37.39 -0.19
N ILE A 733 21.86 38.69 -0.37
CA ILE A 733 22.15 39.63 0.71
C ILE A 733 20.85 40.31 1.19
N PHE A 734 20.36 39.92 2.37
CA PHE A 734 19.11 40.41 2.98
C PHE A 734 19.25 41.71 3.80
N GLY A 735 20.38 42.40 3.70
CA GLY A 735 20.69 43.56 4.53
C GLY A 735 21.94 44.31 4.08
N ALA A 736 22.24 45.42 4.75
CA ALA A 736 23.41 46.25 4.49
C ALA A 736 24.36 46.28 5.70
N LYS A 737 25.62 46.64 5.46
CA LYS A 737 26.50 47.06 6.55
C LYS A 737 26.21 48.52 6.91
N ASP A 738 26.11 48.81 8.20
CA ASP A 738 26.07 50.19 8.69
C ASP A 738 27.45 50.88 8.59
N GLU A 739 27.50 52.16 8.94
CA GLU A 739 28.73 52.98 8.90
C GLU A 739 29.89 52.43 9.74
N ASN A 740 29.62 51.53 10.69
CA ASN A 740 30.60 50.87 11.55
C ASN A 740 30.93 49.44 11.06
N GLY A 741 30.35 49.01 9.94
CA GLY A 741 30.52 47.69 9.35
C GLY A 741 29.58 46.60 9.88
N HIS A 742 28.71 46.89 10.85
CA HIS A 742 27.78 45.89 11.40
C HIS A 742 26.66 45.59 10.41
N PHE A 743 26.33 44.32 10.23
CA PHE A 743 25.28 43.92 9.30
C PHE A 743 23.88 44.08 9.94
N ARG A 744 23.00 44.83 9.25
CA ARG A 744 21.60 45.07 9.63
C ARG A 744 20.71 44.77 8.42
N GLY A 745 19.52 44.20 8.64
CA GLY A 745 18.57 44.01 7.56
C GLY A 745 18.07 45.33 6.95
N ASP A 746 17.71 45.28 5.67
CA ASP A 746 17.34 46.42 4.83
C ASP A 746 15.93 46.19 4.26
N GLU A 747 14.98 47.01 4.70
CA GLU A 747 13.57 46.95 4.28
C GLU A 747 13.39 47.10 2.76
N THR A 748 14.32 47.77 2.07
CA THR A 748 14.28 47.91 0.61
C THR A 748 14.57 46.59 -0.10
N GLN A 749 15.42 45.71 0.46
CA GLN A 749 15.62 44.36 -0.09
C GLN A 749 14.37 43.49 0.08
N ILE A 750 13.65 43.61 1.20
CA ILE A 750 12.40 42.88 1.46
C ILE A 750 11.36 43.26 0.41
N THR A 751 11.17 44.56 0.19
CA THR A 751 10.27 45.08 -0.84
C THR A 751 10.69 44.60 -2.23
N ALA A 752 11.98 44.68 -2.56
CA ALA A 752 12.51 44.24 -3.85
C ALA A 752 12.33 42.72 -4.09
N VAL A 753 12.37 41.88 -3.04
CA VAL A 753 12.05 40.45 -3.11
C VAL A 753 10.55 40.22 -3.27
N GLN A 754 9.69 40.94 -2.54
CA GLN A 754 8.23 40.84 -2.69
C GLN A 754 7.80 41.21 -4.12
N ASP A 755 8.34 42.31 -4.67
CA ASP A 755 8.14 42.72 -6.06
C ASP A 755 8.66 41.67 -7.05
N LEU A 756 9.82 41.08 -6.79
CA LEU A 756 10.42 40.04 -7.64
C LEU A 756 9.58 38.75 -7.63
N LEU A 757 9.03 38.34 -6.48
CA LEU A 757 8.11 37.22 -6.40
C LEU A 757 6.78 37.51 -7.11
N ALA A 758 6.24 38.73 -7.00
CA ALA A 758 5.05 39.16 -7.74
C ALA A 758 5.30 39.31 -9.25
N GLU A 759 6.52 39.66 -9.67
CA GLU A 759 6.98 39.59 -11.05
C GLU A 759 7.10 38.14 -11.54
N SER A 760 7.64 37.24 -10.72
CA SER A 760 7.72 35.81 -11.02
C SER A 760 6.33 35.17 -11.17
N PHE A 761 5.38 35.43 -10.25
CA PHE A 761 3.99 34.95 -10.38
C PHE A 761 3.36 35.36 -11.73
N ARG A 762 3.59 36.60 -12.18
CA ARG A 762 3.15 37.07 -13.50
C ARG A 762 3.88 36.37 -14.65
N ARG A 763 5.21 36.25 -14.60
CA ARG A 763 6.02 35.53 -15.62
C ARG A 763 5.61 34.07 -15.79
N GLN A 764 5.20 33.41 -14.72
CA GLN A 764 4.81 32.00 -14.72
C GLN A 764 3.30 31.78 -15.01
N GLY A 765 2.51 32.84 -15.25
CA GLY A 765 1.07 32.72 -15.54
C GLY A 765 0.21 32.36 -14.33
N MET A 766 0.61 32.80 -13.12
CA MET A 766 0.06 32.40 -11.82
C MET A 766 -0.46 33.60 -10.98
N ALA A 767 -0.68 34.75 -11.62
CA ALA A 767 -1.13 36.01 -11.00
C ALA A 767 -2.49 36.45 -11.55
#